data_AF-J2XBB4-F1
#
_entry.id   AF-J2XBB4-F1
#
_cell.length_a   1.000
_cell.length_b   1.000
_cell.length_c   1.000
_cell.angle_alpha   90.00
_cell.angle_beta   90.00
_cell.angle_gamma   90.00
#
_symmetry.space_group_name_H-M   'P 1'
#
loop_
_entity.id
_entity.type
_entity.pdbx_description
1 polymer ?
#
loop_
_entity_poly.entity_id
_entity_poly.type
_entity_poly.pdbx_seq_one_letter_code
_entity_poly.pdbx_strand_id
1 'polypeptide(L)'
;MFEPRGLEVRTVDYHRAIESGTVESRINRILHDSAGRAVKHWDPRLWLSQAGDPLTPANLTQVFALDATVIRSDSVDAGTQIELKGLAAQTMFSWDSRQTQREIEHDNLLRPVAIFEEGKGEPRRCVERLTYGHPGSGDQSRNQFGQLIRHDHPAGSVLFSAFAIIGSCTEDTRHFTQEPLTPDWPEQEADRPQLLEPGVGATSRWRHGALGDVLEQTDARENRHTFALTVDGHLHERRLRLKGEPEQILVTDIRYNAQGNVTQETAGNGVHTTRIYRAEDDRLSGLRSEDAQGRVLQHLSYEYDRMGNVLSIEDKALPIRYFANQRIEPVSRFVYDSLYQLIMAFGWEAGTVSQGPQSMGRIDPSAISNYQQTYEYDPGGNLRNLIHVGPQSHGRKLQPASYSNRSLSYEDKPPTDAQIEAAYDRRGNLQQLEPARMLNWNLRNQLQSVSPVERASGLNDQEVYLYDGSSQRARKIRSLLTNARTLIADVHYLPGLELRTDNGTGERLQVIIADNVRVQHWESPPPSGLNNWYRYQHADHLGSVSLETADGGAMISRETFHPFGTSAWQDGEFSYKYMRYSGKERDASGLDYYGYRYYISWLQKWSNPDPAGVEADGINLFRMVRNNPLTFFDEQGEESKSHSAVRTAIEIFESYKDNYSDTDRVKPYTMMNDITEGKLKFKTTKAPPAVLEKTKNLKFTLRHYSYNFATKGAAPSHMDIKSNFSLVNSKLKALGGKGGNTSEKDWTKAGNMGFTFFLLSINGEVNERRFLAGMTHFAEYDLEDDNALRSAFGDSYDSLEFFASPDVLDPKHSSDLSAVPMIKGRLKELKALLIGNSGISPVQVGRMNARTMLDSLDKSFHGTLEIKTPGSVKVSTWHKKVQAGASKAA
;
A
#
# COMPACT_ATOMS: atom_id res chain seq x y z
N MET A 1 12.04 -21.61 11.14
CA MET A 1 12.88 -22.84 11.20
C MET A 1 13.47 -23.05 9.82
N PHE A 2 14.77 -23.34 9.72
CA PHE A 2 15.48 -23.42 8.44
C PHE A 2 16.06 -24.80 8.20
N GLU A 3 16.07 -25.24 6.96
CA GLU A 3 16.80 -26.45 6.54
C GLU A 3 18.28 -26.13 6.21
N PRO A 4 19.15 -27.13 5.93
CA PRO A 4 20.59 -26.91 5.73
C PRO A 4 20.98 -25.96 4.60
N ARG A 5 20.07 -25.72 3.63
CA ARG A 5 20.25 -24.75 2.54
C ARG A 5 19.99 -23.29 2.97
N GLY A 6 19.55 -23.07 4.21
CA GLY A 6 19.18 -21.73 4.71
C GLY A 6 17.77 -21.28 4.30
N LEU A 7 16.96 -22.19 3.75
CA LEU A 7 15.59 -21.91 3.33
C LEU A 7 14.62 -22.12 4.49
N GLU A 8 13.65 -21.22 4.64
CA GLU A 8 12.63 -21.32 5.68
C GLU A 8 11.66 -22.46 5.35
N VAL A 9 11.54 -23.42 6.25
CA VAL A 9 10.64 -24.58 6.06
C VAL A 9 9.43 -24.56 6.97
N ARG A 10 9.50 -23.82 8.08
CA ARG A 10 8.38 -23.66 9.01
C ARG A 10 8.46 -22.37 9.78
N THR A 11 7.29 -21.78 10.02
CA THR A 11 7.10 -20.67 10.95
C THR A 11 6.16 -21.15 12.04
N VAL A 12 6.51 -20.88 13.30
CA VAL A 12 5.79 -21.40 14.45
C VAL A 12 5.35 -20.24 15.32
N ASP A 13 4.05 -19.98 15.31
CA ASP A 13 3.42 -19.02 16.20
C ASP A 13 2.83 -19.74 17.41
N TYR A 14 2.76 -19.05 18.54
CA TYR A 14 2.23 -19.60 19.79
C TYR A 14 0.93 -18.88 20.13
N HIS A 15 -0.18 -19.57 19.91
CA HIS A 15 -1.53 -19.08 20.14
C HIS A 15 -1.98 -19.35 21.57
N ARG A 16 -2.55 -18.32 22.21
CA ARG A 16 -3.26 -18.38 23.48
C ARG A 16 -4.30 -17.27 23.51
N ALA A 17 -5.57 -17.64 23.71
CA ALA A 17 -6.69 -16.70 23.82
C ALA A 17 -6.98 -16.24 25.27
N ILE A 18 -6.65 -17.07 26.26
CA ILE A 18 -6.87 -16.79 27.69
C ILE A 18 -5.53 -16.91 28.41
N GLU A 19 -5.16 -15.93 29.24
CA GLU A 19 -3.84 -15.84 29.88
C GLU A 19 -3.39 -17.13 30.59
N SER A 20 -4.30 -17.78 31.32
CA SER A 20 -4.07 -19.05 32.05
C SER A 20 -4.31 -20.31 31.21
N GLY A 21 -4.68 -20.17 29.94
CA GLY A 21 -4.97 -21.27 29.02
C GLY A 21 -3.72 -21.94 28.45
N THR A 22 -3.94 -23.08 27.80
CA THR A 22 -2.88 -23.83 27.10
C THR A 22 -2.34 -23.03 25.92
N VAL A 23 -1.03 -23.07 25.71
CA VAL A 23 -0.41 -22.55 24.48
C VAL A 23 -0.52 -23.59 23.38
N GLU A 24 -1.04 -23.18 22.23
CA GLU A 24 -1.11 -24.01 21.03
C GLU A 24 -0.09 -23.54 20.00
N SER A 25 0.71 -24.46 19.46
CA SER A 25 1.60 -24.14 18.34
C SER A 25 0.81 -24.07 17.03
N ARG A 26 0.91 -22.96 16.31
CA ARG A 26 0.40 -22.76 14.96
C ARG A 26 1.58 -22.87 13.99
N ILE A 27 1.63 -23.94 13.20
CA ILE A 27 2.79 -24.25 12.35
C ILE A 27 2.42 -24.01 10.89
N ASN A 28 2.91 -22.91 10.33
CA ASN A 28 2.96 -22.76 8.87
C ASN A 28 4.13 -23.58 8.34
N ARG A 29 3.95 -24.26 7.19
CA ARG A 29 4.99 -25.09 6.59
C ARG A 29 5.20 -24.77 5.12
N ILE A 30 6.46 -24.77 4.71
CA ILE A 30 6.90 -24.61 3.32
C ILE A 30 7.72 -25.83 2.92
N LEU A 31 7.46 -26.35 1.72
CA LEU A 31 8.29 -27.34 1.05
C LEU A 31 9.04 -26.69 -0.10
N HIS A 32 10.36 -26.86 -0.12
CA HIS A 32 11.20 -26.44 -1.24
C HIS A 32 11.61 -27.62 -2.11
N ASP A 33 11.69 -27.42 -3.42
CA ASP A 33 12.28 -28.40 -4.34
C ASP A 33 13.82 -28.44 -4.25
N SER A 34 14.48 -29.22 -5.11
CA SER A 34 15.94 -29.33 -5.14
C SER A 34 16.66 -28.03 -5.55
N ALA A 35 16.00 -27.17 -6.34
CA ALA A 35 16.49 -25.85 -6.74
C ALA A 35 16.25 -24.76 -5.67
N GLY A 36 15.53 -25.09 -4.60
CA GLY A 36 15.25 -24.18 -3.48
C GLY A 36 13.98 -23.34 -3.66
N ARG A 37 13.16 -23.62 -4.67
CA ARG A 37 11.90 -22.91 -4.94
C ARG A 37 10.81 -23.44 -4.02
N ALA A 38 10.01 -22.54 -3.43
CA ALA A 38 8.91 -22.91 -2.55
C ALA A 38 7.76 -23.52 -3.37
N VAL A 39 7.63 -24.84 -3.35
CA VAL A 39 6.67 -25.57 -4.21
C VAL A 39 5.36 -25.90 -3.51
N LYS A 40 5.32 -25.91 -2.17
CA LYS A 40 4.08 -26.13 -1.41
C LYS A 40 4.04 -25.35 -0.11
N HIS A 41 2.87 -24.83 0.23
CA HIS A 41 2.61 -24.09 1.48
C HIS A 41 1.42 -24.69 2.21
N TRP A 42 1.54 -24.88 3.52
CA TRP A 42 0.45 -25.27 4.41
C TRP A 42 0.28 -24.24 5.51
N ASP A 43 -0.98 -23.86 5.76
CA ASP A 43 -1.39 -23.20 6.99
C ASP A 43 -1.39 -24.18 8.18
N PRO A 44 -1.54 -23.69 9.43
CA PRO A 44 -1.55 -24.55 10.61
C PRO A 44 -2.68 -25.58 10.62
N ARG A 45 -3.84 -25.27 10.05
CA ARG A 45 -5.03 -26.13 10.07
C ARG A 45 -4.86 -27.32 9.13
N LEU A 46 -4.52 -27.08 7.85
CA LEU A 46 -4.30 -28.15 6.88
C LEU A 46 -3.04 -28.95 7.21
N TRP A 47 -2.00 -28.32 7.77
CA TRP A 47 -0.83 -29.03 8.25
C TRP A 47 -1.17 -30.01 9.38
N LEU A 48 -1.99 -29.60 10.36
CA LEU A 48 -2.45 -30.47 11.45
C LEU A 48 -3.33 -31.62 10.93
N SER A 49 -4.20 -31.36 9.95
CA SER A 49 -5.08 -32.38 9.38
C SER A 49 -4.33 -33.54 8.71
N GLN A 50 -3.08 -33.35 8.26
CA GLN A 50 -2.28 -34.44 7.69
C GLN A 50 -2.04 -35.62 8.63
N ALA A 51 -2.13 -35.42 9.95
CA ALA A 51 -2.02 -36.52 10.91
C ALA A 51 -3.20 -37.50 10.83
N GLY A 52 -4.40 -37.01 10.46
CA GLY A 52 -5.62 -37.80 10.32
C GLY A 52 -5.91 -38.20 8.86
N ASP A 53 -5.56 -37.36 7.90
CA ASP A 53 -5.68 -37.62 6.47
C ASP A 53 -4.39 -37.23 5.73
N PRO A 54 -3.49 -38.20 5.43
CA PRO A 54 -2.24 -37.96 4.72
C PRO A 54 -2.40 -37.37 3.31
N LEU A 55 -3.61 -37.41 2.73
CA LEU A 55 -3.92 -36.83 1.42
C LEU A 55 -4.37 -35.36 1.51
N THR A 56 -4.41 -34.77 2.72
CA THR A 56 -4.73 -33.35 2.90
C THR A 56 -3.82 -32.48 2.01
N PRO A 57 -4.41 -31.68 1.09
CA PRO A 57 -3.63 -30.89 0.14
C PRO A 57 -2.86 -29.76 0.84
N ALA A 58 -1.85 -29.24 0.15
CA ALA A 58 -1.25 -27.94 0.48
C ALA A 58 -2.23 -26.83 0.11
N ASN A 59 -2.27 -25.75 0.89
CA ASN A 59 -3.09 -24.58 0.54
C ASN A 59 -2.69 -24.00 -0.82
N LEU A 60 -1.40 -24.04 -1.14
CA LEU A 60 -0.82 -23.63 -2.40
C LEU A 60 0.23 -24.64 -2.85
N THR A 61 0.15 -25.07 -4.11
CA THR A 61 1.21 -25.80 -4.81
C THR A 61 1.60 -25.03 -6.06
N GLN A 62 2.90 -24.88 -6.31
CA GLN A 62 3.41 -24.13 -7.47
C GLN A 62 4.36 -24.96 -8.31
N VAL A 63 4.32 -24.71 -9.62
CA VAL A 63 5.26 -25.25 -10.60
C VAL A 63 5.97 -24.09 -11.26
N PHE A 64 7.28 -24.22 -11.38
CA PHE A 64 8.17 -23.17 -11.86
C PHE A 64 8.88 -23.56 -13.15
N ALA A 65 9.11 -22.59 -14.02
CA ALA A 65 10.13 -22.65 -15.04
C ALA A 65 11.54 -22.66 -14.41
N LEU A 66 12.57 -22.95 -15.22
CA LEU A 66 13.95 -23.08 -14.73
C LEU A 66 14.53 -21.78 -14.16
N ASP A 67 14.04 -20.63 -14.60
CA ASP A 67 14.37 -19.29 -14.11
C ASP A 67 13.60 -18.88 -12.85
N ALA A 68 12.87 -19.83 -12.24
CA ALA A 68 12.01 -19.65 -11.08
C ALA A 68 10.76 -18.77 -11.32
N THR A 69 10.36 -18.54 -12.57
CA THR A 69 9.04 -17.98 -12.87
C THR A 69 7.95 -19.02 -12.59
N VAL A 70 6.90 -18.64 -11.86
CA VAL A 70 5.72 -19.48 -11.64
C VAL A 70 4.97 -19.62 -12.98
N ILE A 71 4.74 -20.86 -13.41
CA ILE A 71 3.97 -21.17 -14.64
C ILE A 71 2.65 -21.87 -14.34
N ARG A 72 2.50 -22.45 -13.14
CA ARG A 72 1.25 -23.00 -12.64
C ARG A 72 1.16 -22.81 -11.13
N SER A 73 -0.02 -22.41 -10.68
CA SER A 73 -0.40 -22.27 -9.27
C SER A 73 -1.66 -23.07 -9.04
N ASP A 74 -1.65 -23.99 -8.08
CA ASP A 74 -2.82 -24.74 -7.62
C ASP A 74 -3.12 -24.33 -6.17
N SER A 75 -4.12 -23.49 -5.99
CA SER A 75 -4.60 -23.04 -4.68
C SER A 75 -5.88 -23.79 -4.30
N VAL A 76 -6.02 -24.16 -3.03
CA VAL A 76 -7.29 -24.70 -2.50
C VAL A 76 -8.39 -23.64 -2.41
N ASP A 77 -8.00 -22.37 -2.31
CA ASP A 77 -8.90 -21.23 -2.19
C ASP A 77 -9.22 -20.68 -3.57
N ALA A 78 -8.18 -20.39 -4.36
CA ALA A 78 -8.31 -19.79 -5.67
C ALA A 78 -8.34 -20.79 -6.84
N GLY A 79 -8.19 -22.09 -6.64
CA GLY A 79 -8.13 -23.06 -7.74
C GLY A 79 -6.84 -22.97 -8.57
N THR A 80 -6.86 -23.57 -9.76
CA THR A 80 -5.69 -23.65 -10.65
C THR A 80 -5.59 -22.43 -11.56
N GLN A 81 -4.38 -21.89 -11.71
CA GLN A 81 -3.97 -20.88 -12.69
C GLN A 81 -2.74 -21.40 -13.43
N ILE A 82 -2.68 -21.17 -14.74
CA ILE A 82 -1.56 -21.53 -15.60
C ILE A 82 -1.25 -20.32 -16.47
N GLU A 83 0.03 -20.00 -16.64
CA GLU A 83 0.48 -18.94 -17.53
C GLU A 83 1.55 -19.45 -18.49
N LEU A 84 1.40 -19.08 -19.76
CA LEU A 84 2.45 -19.21 -20.75
C LEU A 84 3.10 -17.84 -20.95
N LYS A 85 4.38 -17.75 -20.57
CA LYS A 85 5.19 -16.55 -20.74
C LYS A 85 5.97 -16.58 -22.06
N GLY A 86 6.18 -15.41 -22.64
CA GLY A 86 7.12 -15.22 -23.75
C GLY A 86 8.57 -15.06 -23.28
N LEU A 87 9.48 -14.83 -24.23
CA LEU A 87 10.93 -14.77 -23.96
C LEU A 87 11.37 -13.64 -23.02
N ALA A 88 10.58 -12.57 -22.89
CA ALA A 88 10.84 -11.46 -21.97
C ALA A 88 9.92 -11.51 -20.74
N ALA A 89 9.42 -12.70 -20.39
CA ALA A 89 8.49 -12.96 -19.29
C ALA A 89 7.11 -12.26 -19.41
N GLN A 90 6.79 -11.64 -20.56
CA GLN A 90 5.46 -11.12 -20.85
C GLN A 90 4.43 -12.26 -20.91
N THR A 91 3.26 -12.09 -20.30
CA THR A 91 2.19 -13.09 -20.36
C THR A 91 1.62 -13.15 -21.77
N MET A 92 1.68 -14.30 -22.43
CA MET A 92 1.05 -14.50 -23.74
C MET A 92 -0.33 -15.12 -23.58
N PHE A 93 -0.43 -16.15 -22.76
CA PHE A 93 -1.69 -16.83 -22.46
C PHE A 93 -1.81 -17.11 -20.97
N SER A 94 -3.03 -17.12 -20.47
CA SER A 94 -3.34 -17.65 -19.15
C SER A 94 -4.61 -18.48 -19.18
N TRP A 95 -4.63 -19.54 -18.38
CA TRP A 95 -5.79 -20.41 -18.18
C TRP A 95 -6.11 -20.58 -16.71
N ASP A 96 -7.37 -20.87 -16.43
CA ASP A 96 -7.82 -21.06 -15.06
C ASP A 96 -8.74 -22.27 -14.87
N SER A 97 -9.01 -22.63 -13.61
CA SER A 97 -9.84 -23.79 -13.25
C SER A 97 -11.32 -23.65 -13.64
N ARG A 98 -11.81 -22.47 -14.03
CA ARG A 98 -13.13 -22.28 -14.64
C ARG A 98 -13.14 -22.53 -16.14
N GLN A 99 -11.99 -22.89 -16.71
CA GLN A 99 -11.78 -23.02 -18.16
C GLN A 99 -11.85 -21.67 -18.86
N THR A 100 -11.49 -20.59 -18.15
CA THR A 100 -11.21 -19.30 -18.78
C THR A 100 -9.87 -19.38 -19.49
N GLN A 101 -9.78 -18.84 -20.70
CA GLN A 101 -8.55 -18.56 -21.41
C GLN A 101 -8.45 -17.06 -21.66
N ARG A 102 -7.28 -16.49 -21.41
CA ARG A 102 -6.95 -15.12 -21.79
C ARG A 102 -5.71 -15.14 -22.67
N GLU A 103 -5.72 -14.33 -23.71
CA GLU A 103 -4.64 -14.17 -24.67
C GLU A 103 -4.29 -12.68 -24.77
N ILE A 104 -2.99 -12.36 -24.78
CA ILE A 104 -2.50 -10.98 -24.91
C ILE A 104 -1.60 -10.90 -26.13
N GLU A 105 -2.07 -10.15 -27.13
CA GLU A 105 -1.28 -9.78 -28.29
C GLU A 105 -0.43 -8.56 -27.97
N HIS A 106 0.81 -8.56 -28.46
CA HIS A 106 1.77 -7.48 -28.22
C HIS A 106 2.32 -6.93 -29.53
N ASP A 107 2.76 -5.68 -29.52
CA ASP A 107 3.54 -5.10 -30.61
C ASP A 107 5.03 -5.54 -30.58
N ASN A 108 5.83 -5.05 -31.53
CA ASN A 108 7.26 -5.34 -31.62
C ASN A 108 8.09 -4.82 -30.43
N LEU A 109 7.52 -3.93 -29.59
CA LEU A 109 8.13 -3.43 -28.36
C LEU A 109 7.60 -4.18 -27.13
N LEU A 110 6.87 -5.28 -27.34
CA LEU A 110 6.27 -6.10 -26.28
C LEU A 110 5.27 -5.32 -25.42
N ARG A 111 4.59 -4.33 -25.98
CA ARG A 111 3.48 -3.63 -25.34
C ARG A 111 2.16 -4.30 -25.73
N PRO A 112 1.23 -4.56 -24.80
CA PRO A 112 -0.08 -5.15 -25.12
C PRO A 112 -0.84 -4.26 -26.10
N VAL A 113 -1.42 -4.84 -27.16
CA VAL A 113 -2.24 -4.14 -28.17
C VAL A 113 -3.67 -4.67 -28.26
N ALA A 114 -3.89 -5.94 -27.92
CA ALA A 114 -5.21 -6.53 -27.84
C ALA A 114 -5.24 -7.63 -26.78
N ILE A 115 -6.38 -7.76 -26.11
CA ILE A 115 -6.59 -8.78 -25.08
C ILE A 115 -7.88 -9.52 -25.41
N PHE A 116 -7.78 -10.84 -25.48
CA PHE A 116 -8.90 -11.72 -25.78
C PHE A 116 -9.22 -12.60 -24.59
N GLU A 117 -10.52 -12.84 -24.38
CA GLU A 117 -11.02 -13.72 -23.34
C GLU A 117 -12.02 -14.72 -23.94
N GLU A 118 -11.90 -15.96 -23.53
CA GLU A 118 -12.77 -17.08 -23.89
C GLU A 118 -13.09 -17.88 -22.63
N GLY A 119 -14.34 -18.34 -22.51
CA GLY A 119 -14.79 -19.09 -21.34
C GLY A 119 -15.57 -20.33 -21.75
N LYS A 120 -15.90 -21.18 -20.77
CA LYS A 120 -16.70 -22.38 -21.06
C LYS A 120 -18.10 -22.01 -21.58
N GLY A 121 -18.33 -22.22 -22.87
CA GLY A 121 -19.60 -21.86 -23.51
C GLY A 121 -19.73 -20.37 -23.82
N GLU A 122 -18.67 -19.58 -23.64
CA GLU A 122 -18.58 -18.18 -24.03
C GLU A 122 -17.58 -18.04 -25.17
N PRO A 123 -17.95 -17.40 -26.30
CA PRO A 123 -17.05 -17.26 -27.44
C PRO A 123 -15.85 -16.37 -27.10
N ARG A 124 -14.73 -16.57 -27.79
CA ARG A 124 -13.56 -15.68 -27.75
C ARG A 124 -13.97 -14.26 -28.18
N ARG A 125 -13.73 -13.27 -27.33
CA ARG A 125 -13.98 -11.83 -27.59
C ARG A 125 -12.74 -11.01 -27.36
N CYS A 126 -12.53 -9.96 -28.16
CA CYS A 126 -11.52 -8.94 -27.92
C CYS A 126 -12.03 -7.95 -26.86
N VAL A 127 -11.68 -8.15 -25.60
CA VAL A 127 -12.20 -7.37 -24.47
C VAL A 127 -11.42 -6.09 -24.21
N GLU A 128 -10.19 -5.99 -24.72
CA GLU A 128 -9.42 -4.75 -24.70
C GLU A 128 -8.65 -4.52 -26.00
N ARG A 129 -8.50 -3.25 -26.38
CA ARG A 129 -7.56 -2.78 -27.41
C ARG A 129 -6.80 -1.55 -26.94
N LEU A 130 -5.50 -1.53 -27.22
CA LEU A 130 -4.59 -0.48 -26.79
C LEU A 130 -3.89 0.11 -28.00
N THR A 131 -3.90 1.44 -28.11
CA THR A 131 -3.24 2.18 -29.19
C THR A 131 -2.21 3.13 -28.60
N TYR A 132 -0.97 3.04 -29.08
CA TYR A 132 0.15 3.86 -28.62
C TYR A 132 0.52 4.92 -29.66
N GLY A 133 0.89 6.10 -29.19
CA GLY A 133 1.31 7.20 -30.05
C GLY A 133 2.66 6.93 -30.70
N HIS A 134 2.71 7.08 -32.02
CA HIS A 134 3.93 7.09 -32.84
C HIS A 134 3.67 7.99 -34.06
N PRO A 135 4.66 8.28 -34.93
CA PRO A 135 4.41 9.03 -36.15
C PRO A 135 3.27 8.39 -36.96
N GLY A 136 2.23 9.17 -37.27
CA GLY A 136 1.02 8.72 -37.98
C GLY A 136 -0.19 8.37 -37.09
N SER A 137 0.01 8.10 -35.80
CA SER A 137 -1.07 7.82 -34.84
C SER A 137 -1.13 8.78 -33.64
N GLY A 138 -0.01 9.40 -33.28
CA GLY A 138 0.08 10.39 -32.20
C GLY A 138 0.52 11.77 -32.66
N ASP A 139 0.29 12.78 -31.81
CA ASP A 139 0.70 14.17 -32.00
C ASP A 139 1.91 14.50 -31.10
N GLN A 140 3.04 14.82 -31.74
CA GLN A 140 4.27 15.21 -31.03
C GLN A 140 4.08 16.48 -30.20
N SER A 141 3.24 17.43 -30.66
CA SER A 141 3.00 18.70 -29.95
C SER A 141 2.24 18.51 -28.63
N ARG A 142 1.67 17.31 -28.42
CA ARG A 142 0.93 16.90 -27.24
C ARG A 142 1.65 15.84 -26.41
N ASN A 143 2.94 15.60 -26.68
CA ASN A 143 3.79 14.61 -26.00
C ASN A 143 3.24 13.17 -26.06
N GLN A 144 2.57 12.79 -27.16
CA GLN A 144 1.93 11.48 -27.28
C GLN A 144 2.85 10.33 -27.73
N PHE A 145 4.04 10.63 -28.26
CA PHE A 145 4.93 9.57 -28.77
C PHE A 145 5.42 8.65 -27.64
N GLY A 146 5.22 7.34 -27.83
CA GLY A 146 5.51 6.30 -26.84
C GLY A 146 4.39 6.07 -25.82
N GLN A 147 3.46 7.02 -25.65
CA GLN A 147 2.38 6.96 -24.68
C GLN A 147 1.22 6.09 -25.17
N LEU A 148 0.45 5.52 -24.24
CA LEU A 148 -0.87 4.94 -24.53
C LEU A 148 -1.85 6.09 -24.80
N ILE A 149 -2.37 6.20 -26.03
CA ILE A 149 -3.26 7.30 -26.44
C ILE A 149 -4.73 6.89 -26.51
N ARG A 150 -5.01 5.59 -26.55
CA ARG A 150 -6.38 5.06 -26.48
C ARG A 150 -6.38 3.68 -25.82
N HIS A 151 -7.33 3.47 -24.92
CA HIS A 151 -7.60 2.19 -24.29
C HIS A 151 -9.09 1.89 -24.35
N ASP A 152 -9.47 0.97 -25.23
CA ASP A 152 -10.79 0.36 -25.24
C ASP A 152 -10.78 -0.83 -24.28
N HIS A 153 -11.68 -0.85 -23.30
CA HIS A 153 -11.70 -1.78 -22.17
C HIS A 153 -13.14 -2.22 -21.84
N PRO A 154 -13.38 -3.17 -20.91
CA PRO A 154 -14.73 -3.74 -20.72
C PRO A 154 -15.83 -2.73 -20.38
N ALA A 155 -15.52 -1.64 -19.66
CA ALA A 155 -16.50 -0.59 -19.35
C ALA A 155 -16.64 0.54 -20.39
N GLY A 156 -15.81 0.58 -21.46
CA GLY A 156 -15.83 1.69 -22.43
C GLY A 156 -14.46 2.01 -23.02
N SER A 157 -14.21 3.27 -23.37
CA SER A 157 -12.96 3.74 -23.97
C SER A 157 -12.42 4.97 -23.24
N VAL A 158 -11.11 5.03 -23.06
CA VAL A 158 -10.38 6.22 -22.61
C VAL A 158 -9.45 6.70 -23.72
N LEU A 159 -9.55 7.97 -24.08
CA LEU A 159 -8.65 8.65 -25.02
C LEU A 159 -7.74 9.58 -24.24
N PHE A 160 -6.43 9.35 -24.29
CA PHE A 160 -5.42 10.17 -23.64
C PHE A 160 -4.87 11.21 -24.63
N SER A 161 -5.43 12.40 -24.57
CA SER A 161 -5.31 13.40 -25.63
C SER A 161 -4.07 14.30 -25.50
N ALA A 162 -3.50 14.43 -24.31
CA ALA A 162 -2.29 15.23 -24.08
C ALA A 162 -1.56 14.81 -22.81
N PHE A 163 -0.24 15.02 -22.81
CA PHE A 163 0.64 14.69 -21.69
C PHE A 163 1.54 15.88 -21.31
N ALA A 164 1.83 16.01 -20.02
CA ALA A 164 2.85 16.92 -19.51
C ALA A 164 4.25 16.47 -19.95
N ILE A 165 5.23 17.37 -19.87
CA ILE A 165 6.64 17.08 -20.20
C ILE A 165 7.20 15.92 -19.34
N ILE A 166 6.70 15.79 -18.11
CA ILE A 166 7.04 14.72 -17.16
C ILE A 166 6.35 13.38 -17.47
N GLY A 167 5.51 13.30 -18.50
CA GLY A 167 4.82 12.08 -18.94
C GLY A 167 3.43 11.86 -18.35
N SER A 168 3.00 12.63 -17.34
CA SER A 168 1.64 12.52 -16.78
C SER A 168 0.56 12.95 -17.77
N CYS A 169 -0.55 12.24 -17.83
CA CYS A 169 -1.71 12.66 -18.64
C CYS A 169 -2.26 14.00 -18.14
N THR A 170 -2.50 14.94 -19.06
CA THR A 170 -3.10 16.26 -18.78
C THR A 170 -4.53 16.39 -19.27
N GLU A 171 -4.98 15.49 -20.16
CA GLU A 171 -6.33 15.48 -20.71
C GLU A 171 -6.73 14.06 -21.11
N ASP A 172 -7.78 13.52 -20.49
CA ASP A 172 -8.41 12.27 -20.89
C ASP A 172 -9.89 12.48 -21.24
N THR A 173 -10.40 11.72 -22.20
CA THR A 173 -11.83 11.68 -22.55
C THR A 173 -12.33 10.25 -22.41
N ARG A 174 -13.37 10.05 -21.60
CA ARG A 174 -13.96 8.74 -21.33
C ARG A 174 -15.32 8.60 -22.01
N HIS A 175 -15.53 7.46 -22.66
CA HIS A 175 -16.82 7.03 -23.17
C HIS A 175 -17.16 5.70 -22.51
N PHE A 176 -18.41 5.50 -22.10
CA PHE A 176 -18.85 4.24 -21.52
C PHE A 176 -19.50 3.35 -22.58
N THR A 177 -19.53 2.04 -22.35
CA THR A 177 -20.30 1.16 -23.23
C THR A 177 -21.79 1.49 -23.19
N GLN A 178 -22.46 1.43 -24.33
CA GLN A 178 -23.90 1.68 -24.39
C GLN A 178 -24.69 0.62 -23.62
N GLU A 179 -24.33 -0.65 -23.81
CA GLU A 179 -24.94 -1.79 -23.13
C GLU A 179 -24.02 -2.30 -22.02
N PRO A 180 -24.56 -2.80 -20.90
CA PRO A 180 -23.78 -3.34 -19.79
C PRO A 180 -23.31 -4.77 -20.05
N LEU A 181 -22.75 -5.01 -21.24
CA LEU A 181 -22.28 -6.31 -21.71
C LEU A 181 -20.79 -6.24 -22.00
N THR A 182 -20.10 -7.38 -21.85
CA THR A 182 -18.68 -7.49 -22.23
C THR A 182 -18.55 -7.22 -23.75
N PRO A 183 -17.78 -6.19 -24.16
CA PRO A 183 -17.62 -5.85 -25.58
C PRO A 183 -16.74 -6.88 -26.30
N ASP A 184 -16.94 -6.96 -27.61
CA ASP A 184 -15.99 -7.57 -28.55
C ASP A 184 -15.50 -6.46 -29.49
N TRP A 185 -14.39 -5.83 -29.12
CA TRP A 185 -13.91 -4.61 -29.76
C TRP A 185 -13.48 -4.86 -31.21
N PRO A 186 -14.10 -4.16 -32.18
CA PRO A 186 -13.68 -4.22 -33.57
C PRO A 186 -12.21 -3.84 -33.74
N GLU A 187 -11.54 -4.51 -34.67
CA GLU A 187 -10.14 -4.22 -35.00
C GLU A 187 -9.99 -2.79 -35.53
N GLN A 188 -10.88 -2.37 -36.44
CA GLN A 188 -10.89 -1.02 -36.96
C GLN A 188 -11.42 -0.03 -35.92
N GLU A 189 -10.63 1.01 -35.63
CA GLU A 189 -11.01 2.03 -34.65
C GLU A 189 -12.31 2.77 -35.02
N ALA A 190 -12.59 2.94 -36.33
CA ALA A 190 -13.78 3.62 -36.83
C ALA A 190 -15.10 2.92 -36.47
N ASP A 191 -15.08 1.62 -36.18
CA ASP A 191 -16.27 0.84 -35.83
C ASP A 191 -16.53 0.81 -34.32
N ARG A 192 -15.53 1.11 -33.49
CA ARG A 192 -15.62 1.06 -32.02
C ARG A 192 -16.67 2.01 -31.42
N PRO A 193 -16.92 3.23 -31.97
CA PRO A 193 -17.97 4.12 -31.46
C PRO A 193 -19.38 3.51 -31.45
N GLN A 194 -19.65 2.48 -32.24
CA GLN A 194 -20.96 1.80 -32.26
C GLN A 194 -21.28 1.05 -30.95
N LEU A 195 -20.25 0.75 -30.13
CA LEU A 195 -20.41 0.08 -28.83
C LEU A 195 -20.45 1.08 -27.65
N LEU A 196 -20.24 2.36 -27.92
CA LEU A 196 -20.12 3.41 -26.90
C LEU A 196 -21.40 4.24 -26.82
N GLU A 197 -21.65 4.80 -25.64
CA GLU A 197 -22.66 5.84 -25.46
C GLU A 197 -22.37 7.02 -26.41
N PRO A 198 -23.40 7.54 -27.11
CA PRO A 198 -23.22 8.60 -28.08
C PRO A 198 -22.86 9.93 -27.39
N GLY A 199 -22.09 10.76 -28.08
CA GLY A 199 -21.73 12.11 -27.63
C GLY A 199 -20.23 12.34 -27.60
N VAL A 200 -19.82 13.46 -27.01
CA VAL A 200 -18.42 13.92 -26.98
C VAL A 200 -17.57 13.27 -25.88
N GLY A 201 -18.17 12.43 -25.04
CA GLY A 201 -17.51 11.80 -23.90
C GLY A 201 -17.33 12.73 -22.68
N ALA A 202 -16.87 12.16 -21.59
CA ALA A 202 -16.58 12.83 -20.33
C ALA A 202 -15.09 13.20 -20.27
N THR A 203 -14.76 14.48 -20.45
CA THR A 203 -13.36 14.91 -20.54
C THR A 203 -12.86 15.55 -19.24
N SER A 204 -11.80 14.99 -18.66
CA SER A 204 -11.13 15.55 -17.47
C SER A 204 -9.76 16.14 -17.84
N ARG A 205 -9.32 17.15 -17.08
CA ARG A 205 -8.05 17.84 -17.31
C ARG A 205 -7.26 18.03 -16.03
N TRP A 206 -5.95 17.99 -16.16
CA TRP A 206 -5.02 18.22 -15.06
C TRP A 206 -3.92 19.20 -15.45
N ARG A 207 -3.52 20.02 -14.47
CA ARG A 207 -2.31 20.82 -14.55
C ARG A 207 -1.34 20.32 -13.50
N HIS A 208 -0.20 19.82 -13.94
CA HIS A 208 0.85 19.29 -13.08
C HIS A 208 1.93 20.33 -12.80
N GLY A 209 2.50 20.29 -11.60
CA GLY A 209 3.72 20.99 -11.24
C GLY A 209 4.95 20.31 -11.84
N ALA A 210 6.11 20.95 -11.73
CA ALA A 210 7.36 20.44 -12.26
C ALA A 210 7.82 19.12 -11.60
N LEU A 211 7.36 18.83 -10.38
CA LEU A 211 7.67 17.62 -9.62
C LEU A 211 6.59 16.52 -9.75
N GLY A 212 5.53 16.77 -10.51
CA GLY A 212 4.43 15.81 -10.72
C GLY A 212 3.18 16.03 -9.90
N ASP A 213 3.18 16.97 -8.95
CA ASP A 213 2.01 17.27 -8.14
C ASP A 213 0.87 17.85 -8.98
N VAL A 214 -0.36 17.45 -8.70
CA VAL A 214 -1.55 18.03 -9.35
C VAL A 214 -1.86 19.39 -8.71
N LEU A 215 -1.74 20.46 -9.50
CA LEU A 215 -2.03 21.84 -9.07
C LEU A 215 -3.46 22.27 -9.39
N GLU A 216 -4.04 21.70 -10.44
CA GLU A 216 -5.44 21.92 -10.83
C GLU A 216 -6.00 20.64 -11.44
N GLN A 217 -7.27 20.34 -11.16
CA GLN A 217 -8.05 19.33 -11.86
C GLN A 217 -9.38 19.95 -12.29
N THR A 218 -9.77 19.77 -13.54
CA THR A 218 -11.12 20.08 -14.02
C THR A 218 -11.82 18.78 -14.38
N ASP A 219 -12.96 18.51 -13.75
CA ASP A 219 -13.75 17.30 -14.00
C ASP A 219 -14.54 17.36 -15.31
N ALA A 220 -15.23 16.26 -15.65
CA ALA A 220 -16.04 16.13 -16.86
C ALA A 220 -17.31 17.02 -16.90
N ARG A 221 -17.59 17.79 -15.84
CA ARG A 221 -18.67 18.77 -15.76
C ARG A 221 -18.14 20.20 -15.56
N GLU A 222 -16.85 20.40 -15.81
CA GLU A 222 -16.14 21.68 -15.71
C GLU A 222 -16.05 22.26 -14.29
N ASN A 223 -16.26 21.43 -13.27
CA ASN A 223 -15.95 21.82 -11.89
C ASN A 223 -14.43 21.78 -11.72
N ARG A 224 -13.87 22.85 -11.16
CA ARG A 224 -12.43 23.05 -11.07
C ARG A 224 -11.97 22.96 -9.62
N HIS A 225 -11.06 22.03 -9.35
CA HIS A 225 -10.32 21.91 -8.11
C HIS A 225 -8.96 22.60 -8.26
N THR A 226 -8.59 23.39 -7.25
CA THR A 226 -7.25 24.02 -7.14
C THR A 226 -6.59 23.58 -5.84
N PHE A 227 -5.31 23.26 -5.92
CA PHE A 227 -4.52 22.77 -4.78
C PHE A 227 -3.37 23.74 -4.51
N ALA A 228 -3.24 24.20 -3.26
CA ALA A 228 -2.05 24.92 -2.81
C ALA A 228 -1.21 23.98 -1.95
N LEU A 229 0.09 23.95 -2.21
CA LEU A 229 1.04 23.09 -1.51
C LEU A 229 1.93 23.92 -0.57
N THR A 230 2.39 23.29 0.49
CA THR A 230 3.45 23.80 1.36
C THR A 230 4.79 23.83 0.59
N VAL A 231 5.80 24.50 1.17
CA VAL A 231 7.15 24.58 0.56
C VAL A 231 7.82 23.21 0.38
N ASP A 232 7.42 22.23 1.18
CA ASP A 232 7.87 20.83 1.17
C ASP A 232 6.92 19.89 0.41
N GLY A 233 5.89 20.40 -0.26
CA GLY A 233 5.06 19.65 -1.20
C GLY A 233 3.79 19.01 -0.64
N HIS A 234 3.47 19.21 0.65
CA HIS A 234 2.23 18.71 1.24
C HIS A 234 1.03 19.61 0.88
N LEU A 235 -0.19 19.06 0.89
CA LEU A 235 -1.40 19.87 0.67
C LEU A 235 -1.59 20.88 1.81
N HIS A 236 -1.77 22.14 1.49
CA HIS A 236 -2.04 23.20 2.48
C HIS A 236 -3.48 23.71 2.40
N GLU A 237 -3.98 23.87 1.18
CA GLU A 237 -5.29 24.46 0.92
C GLU A 237 -5.93 23.78 -0.29
N ARG A 238 -7.25 23.63 -0.26
CA ARG A 238 -8.02 23.10 -1.38
C ARG A 238 -9.21 24.00 -1.69
N ARG A 239 -9.41 24.30 -2.96
CA ARG A 239 -10.56 25.07 -3.47
C ARG A 239 -11.35 24.29 -4.50
N LEU A 240 -12.62 24.63 -4.62
CA LEU A 240 -13.54 24.13 -5.64
C LEU A 240 -14.33 25.28 -6.24
N ARG A 241 -14.33 25.38 -7.55
CA ARG A 241 -15.24 26.24 -8.31
C ARG A 241 -16.16 25.36 -9.13
N LEU A 242 -17.43 25.25 -8.72
CA LEU A 242 -18.44 24.58 -9.53
C LEU A 242 -18.67 25.36 -10.84
N LYS A 243 -19.11 24.68 -11.89
CA LYS A 243 -19.38 25.33 -13.18
C LYS A 243 -20.41 26.46 -13.03
N GLY A 244 -19.99 27.69 -13.35
CA GLY A 244 -20.85 28.87 -13.29
C GLY A 244 -21.04 29.49 -11.90
N GLU A 245 -20.42 28.91 -10.87
CA GLU A 245 -20.51 29.37 -9.48
C GLU A 245 -19.21 30.06 -9.03
N PRO A 246 -19.24 30.85 -7.94
CA PRO A 246 -18.02 31.37 -7.33
C PRO A 246 -17.14 30.24 -6.76
N GLU A 247 -15.84 30.52 -6.67
CA GLU A 247 -14.89 29.62 -6.01
C GLU A 247 -15.16 29.57 -4.50
N GLN A 248 -15.13 28.37 -3.94
CA GLN A 248 -15.22 28.10 -2.50
C GLN A 248 -13.95 27.42 -2.00
N ILE A 249 -13.53 27.77 -0.79
CA ILE A 249 -12.41 27.12 -0.10
C ILE A 249 -12.98 25.95 0.69
N LEU A 250 -12.53 24.73 0.40
CA LEU A 250 -12.98 23.50 1.06
C LEU A 250 -12.08 23.10 2.21
N VAL A 251 -10.80 23.45 2.15
CA VAL A 251 -9.83 23.29 3.23
C VAL A 251 -8.98 24.55 3.27
N THR A 252 -8.92 25.19 4.43
CA THR A 252 -8.28 26.51 4.62
C THR A 252 -6.88 26.42 5.20
N ASP A 253 -6.57 25.37 5.97
CA ASP A 253 -5.26 25.16 6.58
C ASP A 253 -5.08 23.67 6.89
N ILE A 254 -3.91 23.12 6.57
CA ILE A 254 -3.44 21.81 7.03
C ILE A 254 -2.04 21.98 7.60
N ARG A 255 -1.81 21.42 8.80
CA ARG A 255 -0.51 21.42 9.46
C ARG A 255 -0.05 20.00 9.73
N TYR A 256 1.25 19.82 9.61
CA TYR A 256 1.91 18.53 9.70
C TYR A 256 2.95 18.52 10.82
N ASN A 257 3.16 17.36 11.45
CA ASN A 257 4.34 17.13 12.27
C ASN A 257 5.57 16.83 11.39
N ALA A 258 6.73 16.61 12.01
CA ALA A 258 7.98 16.32 11.29
C ALA A 258 7.96 15.00 10.50
N GLN A 259 7.00 14.12 10.79
CA GLN A 259 6.79 12.83 10.13
C GLN A 259 5.83 12.93 8.92
N GLY A 260 5.28 14.12 8.65
CA GLY A 260 4.28 14.32 7.60
C GLY A 260 2.87 13.90 8.02
N ASN A 261 2.64 13.59 9.30
CA ASN A 261 1.31 13.31 9.81
C ASN A 261 0.54 14.62 10.06
N VAL A 262 -0.72 14.67 9.63
CA VAL A 262 -1.56 15.85 9.83
C VAL A 262 -1.85 16.03 11.32
N THR A 263 -1.39 17.12 11.92
CA THR A 263 -1.71 17.49 13.32
C THR A 263 -2.95 18.35 13.43
N GLN A 264 -3.27 19.10 12.38
CA GLN A 264 -4.33 20.09 12.37
C GLN A 264 -4.90 20.25 10.97
N GLU A 265 -6.23 20.33 10.85
CA GLU A 265 -6.93 20.56 9.59
C GLU A 265 -8.15 21.47 9.83
N THR A 266 -8.32 22.51 9.01
CA THR A 266 -9.48 23.42 9.09
C THR A 266 -10.29 23.34 7.81
N ALA A 267 -11.47 22.74 7.90
CA ALA A 267 -12.40 22.63 6.78
C ALA A 267 -13.02 24.00 6.41
N GLY A 268 -13.51 24.10 5.17
CA GLY A 268 -14.14 25.31 4.61
C GLY A 268 -15.39 25.77 5.36
N ASN A 269 -16.10 24.84 6.00
CA ASN A 269 -17.24 25.12 6.88
C ASN A 269 -16.84 25.59 8.29
N GLY A 270 -15.55 25.80 8.54
CA GLY A 270 -15.00 26.25 9.82
C GLY A 270 -14.88 25.15 10.87
N VAL A 271 -15.18 23.88 10.54
CA VAL A 271 -14.89 22.76 11.44
C VAL A 271 -13.38 22.54 11.51
N HIS A 272 -12.86 22.54 12.73
CA HIS A 272 -11.46 22.43 13.03
C HIS A 272 -11.15 21.07 13.67
N THR A 273 -10.28 20.28 13.04
CA THR A 273 -9.88 18.96 13.52
C THR A 273 -8.42 18.97 13.98
N THR A 274 -8.18 18.53 15.21
CA THR A 274 -6.86 18.34 15.82
C THR A 274 -6.58 16.86 16.01
N ARG A 275 -5.38 16.42 15.63
CA ARG A 275 -4.88 15.04 15.80
C ARG A 275 -3.67 15.06 16.72
N ILE A 276 -3.71 14.27 17.78
CA ILE A 276 -2.68 14.23 18.82
C ILE A 276 -1.94 12.90 18.73
N TYR A 277 -0.64 12.95 18.45
CA TYR A 277 0.22 11.78 18.33
C TYR A 277 1.10 11.63 19.57
N ARG A 278 1.39 10.37 19.93
CA ARG A 278 2.30 10.03 21.02
C ARG A 278 3.74 10.29 20.62
N ALA A 279 4.50 10.97 21.47
CA ALA A 279 5.90 11.29 21.18
C ALA A 279 6.81 10.04 21.11
N GLU A 280 6.40 8.91 21.70
CA GLU A 280 7.23 7.71 21.78
C GLU A 280 7.17 6.84 20.52
N ASP A 281 6.03 6.80 19.84
CA ASP A 281 5.76 5.87 18.73
C ASP A 281 4.93 6.47 17.58
N ASP A 282 4.64 7.78 17.63
CA ASP A 282 3.85 8.55 16.64
C ASP A 282 2.45 7.96 16.35
N ARG A 283 1.88 7.19 17.29
CA ARG A 283 0.52 6.69 17.18
C ARG A 283 -0.51 7.75 17.56
N LEU A 284 -1.63 7.78 16.84
CA LEU A 284 -2.73 8.70 17.09
C LEU A 284 -3.40 8.39 18.44
N SER A 285 -3.16 9.21 19.46
CA SER A 285 -3.79 9.08 20.79
C SER A 285 -5.13 9.80 20.91
N GLY A 286 -5.39 10.81 20.07
CA GLY A 286 -6.64 11.54 20.10
C GLY A 286 -6.95 12.26 18.79
N LEU A 287 -8.24 12.35 18.48
CA LEU A 287 -8.80 13.10 17.37
C LEU A 287 -9.96 13.94 17.89
N ARG A 288 -9.90 15.26 17.70
CA ARG A 288 -10.92 16.19 18.20
C ARG A 288 -11.37 17.12 17.09
N SER A 289 -12.66 17.14 16.78
CA SER A 289 -13.29 18.01 15.80
C SER A 289 -14.25 18.98 16.49
N GLU A 290 -14.08 20.27 16.22
CA GLU A 290 -14.86 21.36 16.83
C GLU A 290 -15.43 22.25 15.74
N ASP A 291 -16.66 22.73 15.91
CA ASP A 291 -17.19 23.73 14.98
C ASP A 291 -16.58 25.12 15.21
N ALA A 292 -16.92 26.07 14.33
CA ALA A 292 -16.42 27.45 14.41
C ALA A 292 -16.81 28.19 15.71
N GLN A 293 -17.75 27.67 16.50
CA GLN A 293 -18.15 28.22 17.81
C GLN A 293 -17.46 27.51 18.98
N GLY A 294 -16.57 26.54 18.71
CA GLY A 294 -15.87 25.75 19.71
C GLY A 294 -16.73 24.65 20.34
N ARG A 295 -17.87 24.28 19.73
CA ARG A 295 -18.63 23.11 20.18
C ARG A 295 -17.93 21.85 19.67
N VAL A 296 -17.62 20.95 20.59
CA VAL A 296 -17.00 19.66 20.26
C VAL A 296 -18.02 18.77 19.55
N LEU A 297 -17.75 18.46 18.28
CA LEU A 297 -18.57 17.56 17.48
C LEU A 297 -18.11 16.12 17.65
N GLN A 298 -16.80 15.88 17.77
CA GLN A 298 -16.24 14.55 17.95
C GLN A 298 -14.96 14.65 18.78
N HIS A 299 -14.73 13.69 19.68
CA HIS A 299 -13.50 13.63 20.47
C HIS A 299 -13.12 12.19 20.76
N LEU A 300 -12.48 11.54 19.80
CA LEU A 300 -12.00 10.17 19.92
C LEU A 300 -10.69 10.16 20.70
N SER A 301 -10.59 9.28 21.71
CA SER A 301 -9.33 8.96 22.37
C SER A 301 -9.04 7.46 22.30
N TYR A 302 -7.77 7.14 22.06
CA TYR A 302 -7.29 5.80 21.75
C TYR A 302 -6.32 5.29 22.81
N GLU A 303 -6.52 4.06 23.26
CA GLU A 303 -5.55 3.32 24.05
C GLU A 303 -4.99 2.16 23.24
N TYR A 304 -3.70 1.88 23.44
CA TYR A 304 -2.98 0.85 22.70
C TYR A 304 -2.25 -0.10 23.66
N ASP A 305 -2.09 -1.35 23.24
CA ASP A 305 -1.07 -2.20 23.82
C ASP A 305 0.33 -1.82 23.31
N ARG A 306 1.37 -2.56 23.73
CA ARG A 306 2.75 -2.31 23.31
C ARG A 306 3.00 -2.63 21.83
N MET A 307 2.16 -3.46 21.23
CA MET A 307 2.28 -3.90 19.84
C MET A 307 1.50 -3.01 18.88
N GLY A 308 0.66 -2.12 19.41
CA GLY A 308 -0.13 -1.15 18.65
C GLY A 308 -1.55 -1.61 18.40
N ASN A 309 -2.01 -2.68 19.03
CA ASN A 309 -3.41 -3.07 18.96
C ASN A 309 -4.25 -2.07 19.77
N VAL A 310 -5.34 -1.60 19.17
CA VAL A 310 -6.26 -0.65 19.81
C VAL A 310 -7.03 -1.36 20.92
N LEU A 311 -6.83 -0.97 22.18
CA LEU A 311 -7.51 -1.55 23.34
C LEU A 311 -8.84 -0.86 23.66
N SER A 312 -8.94 0.43 23.37
CA SER A 312 -10.18 1.18 23.55
C SER A 312 -10.28 2.39 22.63
N ILE A 313 -11.51 2.75 22.30
CA ILE A 313 -11.88 3.98 21.60
C ILE A 313 -13.02 4.61 22.40
N GLU A 314 -12.83 5.83 22.88
CA GLU A 314 -13.84 6.61 23.59
C GLU A 314 -14.17 7.89 22.81
N ASP A 315 -15.44 8.14 22.50
CA ASP A 315 -15.90 9.44 21.98
C ASP A 315 -16.38 10.34 23.11
N LYS A 316 -15.47 11.16 23.64
CA LYS A 316 -15.71 12.09 24.75
C LYS A 316 -16.65 13.24 24.40
N ALA A 317 -17.04 13.39 23.12
CA ALA A 317 -18.04 14.36 22.72
C ALA A 317 -19.47 13.89 23.05
N LEU A 318 -19.68 12.58 23.20
CA LEU A 318 -20.99 12.01 23.48
C LEU A 318 -21.27 11.95 24.99
N PRO A 319 -22.51 12.23 25.43
CA PRO A 319 -22.87 12.11 26.83
C PRO A 319 -23.03 10.64 27.23
N ILE A 320 -22.79 10.36 28.51
CA ILE A 320 -23.27 9.12 29.13
C ILE A 320 -24.80 9.11 29.06
N ARG A 321 -25.38 7.99 28.61
CA ARG A 321 -26.83 7.81 28.54
C ARG A 321 -27.27 6.71 29.50
N TYR A 322 -28.55 6.75 29.88
CA TYR A 322 -29.19 5.74 30.69
C TYR A 322 -30.43 5.24 29.96
N PHE A 323 -30.47 3.95 29.66
CA PHE A 323 -31.59 3.31 28.98
C PHE A 323 -31.74 1.87 29.47
N ALA A 324 -32.98 1.40 29.63
CA ALA A 324 -33.29 0.04 30.11
C ALA A 324 -32.47 -0.40 31.35
N ASN A 325 -32.32 0.49 32.34
CA ASN A 325 -31.52 0.29 33.57
C ASN A 325 -30.02 0.02 33.33
N GLN A 326 -29.48 0.35 32.16
CA GLN A 326 -28.05 0.32 31.86
C GLN A 326 -27.47 1.74 31.88
N ARG A 327 -26.21 1.86 32.33
CA ARG A 327 -25.36 3.03 32.07
C ARG A 327 -24.59 2.74 30.78
N ILE A 328 -24.75 3.60 29.78
CA ILE A 328 -24.11 3.47 28.48
C ILE A 328 -23.07 4.58 28.34
N GLU A 329 -21.81 4.18 28.32
CA GLU A 329 -20.66 5.05 28.08
C GLU A 329 -20.29 4.99 26.60
N PRO A 330 -19.86 6.10 25.98
CA PRO A 330 -19.45 6.13 24.59
C PRO A 330 -18.04 5.56 24.38
N VAL A 331 -17.76 4.40 24.99
CA VAL A 331 -16.47 3.70 24.94
C VAL A 331 -16.66 2.30 24.40
N SER A 332 -15.81 1.95 23.44
CA SER A 332 -15.65 0.58 22.95
C SER A 332 -14.33 0.01 23.47
N ARG A 333 -14.31 -1.28 23.81
CA ARG A 333 -13.15 -1.98 24.38
C ARG A 333 -12.88 -3.27 23.65
N PHE A 334 -11.61 -3.61 23.49
CA PHE A 334 -11.17 -4.69 22.62
C PHE A 334 -10.15 -5.58 23.30
N VAL A 335 -10.25 -6.88 23.04
CA VAL A 335 -9.35 -7.90 23.57
C VAL A 335 -8.84 -8.75 22.43
N TYR A 336 -7.55 -9.03 22.45
CA TYR A 336 -6.87 -9.80 21.41
C TYR A 336 -6.26 -11.08 21.98
N ASP A 337 -6.12 -12.10 21.13
CA ASP A 337 -5.28 -13.25 21.45
C ASP A 337 -3.79 -12.95 21.24
N SER A 338 -2.91 -13.91 21.51
CA SER A 338 -1.46 -13.76 21.32
C SER A 338 -1.01 -13.70 19.85
N LEU A 339 -1.91 -13.92 18.89
CA LEU A 339 -1.68 -13.70 17.46
C LEU A 339 -2.22 -12.33 17.01
N TYR A 340 -2.70 -11.52 17.96
CA TYR A 340 -3.32 -10.22 17.75
C TYR A 340 -4.61 -10.28 16.93
N GLN A 341 -5.34 -11.40 16.96
CA GLN A 341 -6.69 -11.51 16.40
C GLN A 341 -7.69 -10.97 17.43
N LEU A 342 -8.67 -10.19 16.99
CA LEU A 342 -9.70 -9.63 17.87
C LEU A 342 -10.62 -10.75 18.39
N ILE A 343 -10.55 -11.08 19.67
CA ILE A 343 -11.35 -12.17 20.26
C ILE A 343 -12.56 -11.67 21.04
N MET A 344 -12.55 -10.42 21.51
CA MET A 344 -13.72 -9.81 22.15
C MET A 344 -13.82 -8.32 21.86
N ALA A 345 -15.04 -7.82 21.69
CA ALA A 345 -15.34 -6.40 21.59
C ALA A 345 -16.57 -6.04 22.45
N PHE A 346 -16.46 -4.96 23.20
CA PHE A 346 -17.55 -4.36 23.96
C PHE A 346 -17.83 -2.98 23.40
N GLY A 347 -19.09 -2.56 23.45
CA GLY A 347 -19.47 -1.21 23.02
C GLY A 347 -20.94 -0.97 23.24
N TRP A 348 -21.49 -0.07 22.44
CA TRP A 348 -22.89 0.33 22.49
C TRP A 348 -23.46 0.34 21.07
N GLU A 349 -24.74 0.04 20.96
CA GLU A 349 -25.45 -0.06 19.69
C GLU A 349 -26.90 0.41 19.83
N ALA A 350 -27.56 0.61 18.70
CA ALA A 350 -28.98 0.93 18.67
C ALA A 350 -29.82 -0.22 19.24
N GLY A 351 -30.76 0.12 20.12
CA GLY A 351 -31.72 -0.79 20.73
C GLY A 351 -32.80 -1.28 19.75
N THR A 352 -33.50 -2.34 20.14
CA THR A 352 -34.71 -2.80 19.44
C THR A 352 -35.93 -2.03 19.92
N VAL A 353 -36.67 -1.44 18.99
CA VAL A 353 -37.93 -0.75 19.31
C VAL A 353 -39.03 -1.79 19.50
N SER A 354 -39.61 -1.90 20.70
CA SER A 354 -40.87 -2.64 20.90
C SER A 354 -42.06 -1.77 20.45
N GLN A 355 -42.26 -1.62 19.14
CA GLN A 355 -43.44 -0.93 18.60
C GLN A 355 -43.94 -1.73 17.39
N GLY A 356 -45.26 -1.94 17.31
CA GLY A 356 -45.91 -2.89 16.39
C GLY A 356 -45.64 -2.71 14.89
N PRO A 357 -46.35 -3.46 14.01
CA PRO A 357 -45.99 -3.66 12.60
C PRO A 357 -45.89 -2.40 11.72
N GLN A 358 -46.32 -1.23 12.20
CA GLN A 358 -46.11 0.06 11.52
C GLN A 358 -44.71 0.68 11.72
N SER A 359 -43.83 0.04 12.50
CA SER A 359 -42.50 0.58 12.89
C SER A 359 -41.32 -0.14 12.24
N MET A 360 -41.55 -1.13 11.36
CA MET A 360 -40.46 -1.80 10.65
C MET A 360 -39.64 -0.76 9.86
N GLY A 361 -38.37 -0.60 10.24
CA GLY A 361 -37.42 0.29 9.55
C GLY A 361 -37.15 1.65 10.22
N ARG A 362 -37.77 1.95 11.38
CA ARG A 362 -37.37 3.13 12.18
C ARG A 362 -36.57 2.71 13.41
N ILE A 363 -35.29 3.09 13.45
CA ILE A 363 -34.46 3.06 14.65
C ILE A 363 -34.82 4.29 15.48
N ASP A 364 -35.17 4.12 16.76
CA ASP A 364 -35.21 5.24 17.69
C ASP A 364 -33.77 5.56 18.10
N PRO A 365 -33.17 6.69 17.69
CA PRO A 365 -31.79 7.01 18.02
C PRO A 365 -31.56 7.18 19.54
N SER A 366 -32.64 7.29 20.33
CA SER A 366 -32.59 7.38 21.79
C SER A 366 -32.56 6.02 22.51
N ALA A 367 -33.02 4.94 21.87
CA ALA A 367 -32.91 3.59 22.42
C ALA A 367 -31.51 3.04 22.10
N ILE A 368 -30.65 2.94 23.11
CA ILE A 368 -29.31 2.34 22.99
C ILE A 368 -29.03 1.38 24.14
N SER A 369 -28.25 0.34 23.89
CA SER A 369 -27.82 -0.61 24.91
C SER A 369 -26.37 -1.03 24.68
N ASN A 370 -25.74 -1.57 25.72
CA ASN A 370 -24.42 -2.16 25.57
C ASN A 370 -24.49 -3.48 24.77
N TYR A 371 -23.45 -3.78 24.01
CA TYR A 371 -23.25 -5.08 23.37
C TYR A 371 -21.90 -5.70 23.76
N GLN A 372 -21.82 -7.01 23.61
CA GLN A 372 -20.59 -7.78 23.62
C GLN A 372 -20.55 -8.70 22.39
N GLN A 373 -19.45 -8.67 21.65
CA GLN A 373 -19.11 -9.61 20.59
C GLN A 373 -17.92 -10.47 21.03
N THR A 374 -18.04 -11.79 20.89
CA THR A 374 -16.94 -12.75 21.08
C THR A 374 -16.69 -13.47 19.76
N TYR A 375 -15.44 -13.49 19.30
CA TYR A 375 -15.03 -14.07 18.02
C TYR A 375 -14.19 -15.32 18.28
N GLU A 376 -14.55 -16.41 17.61
CA GLU A 376 -13.83 -17.68 17.69
C GLU A 376 -13.24 -18.01 16.31
N TYR A 377 -11.92 -18.16 16.25
CA TYR A 377 -11.20 -18.48 15.02
C TYR A 377 -10.66 -19.91 15.05
N ASP A 378 -10.57 -20.54 13.88
CA ASP A 378 -9.82 -21.78 13.73
C ASP A 378 -8.31 -21.53 13.49
N PRO A 379 -7.46 -22.58 13.50
CA PRO A 379 -6.01 -22.40 13.34
C PRO A 379 -5.57 -21.81 12.00
N GLY A 380 -6.45 -21.79 10.98
CA GLY A 380 -6.21 -21.14 9.68
C GLY A 380 -6.69 -19.68 9.65
N GLY A 381 -7.22 -19.17 10.76
CA GLY A 381 -7.72 -17.80 10.88
C GLY A 381 -9.14 -17.60 10.35
N ASN A 382 -9.90 -18.67 10.08
CA ASN A 382 -11.30 -18.55 9.67
C ASN A 382 -12.18 -18.27 10.89
N LEU A 383 -13.09 -17.30 10.79
CA LEU A 383 -14.15 -17.14 11.79
C LEU A 383 -15.04 -18.40 11.81
N ARG A 384 -15.24 -18.96 13.00
CA ARG A 384 -16.14 -20.09 13.26
C ARG A 384 -17.44 -19.67 13.91
N ASN A 385 -17.35 -18.72 14.83
CA ASN A 385 -18.48 -18.30 15.62
C ASN A 385 -18.30 -16.84 16.01
N LEU A 386 -19.35 -16.06 15.81
CA LEU A 386 -19.53 -14.76 16.41
C LEU A 386 -20.69 -14.88 17.37
N ILE A 387 -20.41 -14.78 18.66
CA ILE A 387 -21.43 -14.68 19.68
C ILE A 387 -21.68 -13.18 19.89
N HIS A 388 -22.93 -12.75 19.75
CA HIS A 388 -23.32 -11.38 20.01
C HIS A 388 -24.38 -11.35 21.11
N VAL A 389 -24.10 -10.61 22.18
CA VAL A 389 -25.00 -10.36 23.30
C VAL A 389 -25.30 -8.86 23.31
N GLY A 390 -26.49 -8.49 22.85
CA GLY A 390 -26.92 -7.10 22.66
C GLY A 390 -28.36 -7.05 22.15
N PRO A 391 -28.95 -5.86 21.99
CA PRO A 391 -30.27 -5.71 21.38
C PRO A 391 -30.34 -6.15 19.90
N GLN A 392 -29.22 -6.14 19.15
CA GLN A 392 -29.19 -6.53 17.74
C GLN A 392 -28.84 -8.02 17.58
N SER A 393 -29.30 -8.65 16.49
CA SER A 393 -29.02 -10.06 16.20
C SER A 393 -27.88 -10.20 15.21
N HIS A 394 -26.64 -10.02 15.68
CA HIS A 394 -25.44 -10.15 14.85
C HIS A 394 -24.76 -11.52 14.92
N GLY A 395 -25.14 -12.35 15.90
CA GLY A 395 -24.52 -13.64 16.14
C GLY A 395 -24.67 -14.59 14.96
N ARG A 396 -23.64 -15.38 14.66
CA ARG A 396 -23.61 -16.31 13.53
C ARG A 396 -22.54 -17.37 13.70
N LYS A 397 -22.74 -18.51 13.04
CA LYS A 397 -21.73 -19.56 12.91
C LYS A 397 -21.31 -19.68 11.45
N LEU A 398 -20.03 -19.97 11.20
CA LEU A 398 -19.49 -20.28 9.89
C LEU A 398 -18.74 -21.60 9.91
N GLN A 399 -18.98 -22.40 8.89
CA GLN A 399 -18.26 -23.64 8.66
C GLN A 399 -17.33 -23.46 7.46
N PRO A 400 -16.00 -23.36 7.64
CA PRO A 400 -15.05 -23.55 6.57
C PRO A 400 -15.00 -25.01 6.10
N ALA A 401 -14.67 -25.18 4.83
CA ALA A 401 -14.46 -26.49 4.22
C ALA A 401 -13.26 -27.23 4.84
N SER A 402 -13.27 -28.55 4.75
CA SER A 402 -12.20 -29.38 5.33
C SER A 402 -10.82 -29.06 4.75
N TYR A 403 -10.74 -28.70 3.47
CA TYR A 403 -9.48 -28.54 2.72
C TYR A 403 -9.24 -27.15 2.11
N SER A 404 -10.12 -26.17 2.38
CA SER A 404 -9.94 -24.78 1.94
C SER A 404 -10.49 -23.81 2.99
N ASN A 405 -10.26 -22.51 2.82
CA ASN A 405 -10.74 -21.44 3.68
C ASN A 405 -12.10 -20.88 3.21
N ARG A 406 -12.70 -21.48 2.17
CA ARG A 406 -14.09 -21.23 1.78
C ARG A 406 -15.02 -21.62 2.91
N SER A 407 -16.02 -20.79 3.20
CA SER A 407 -16.94 -21.01 4.32
C SER A 407 -18.37 -20.63 4.01
N LEU A 408 -19.34 -21.19 4.73
CA LEU A 408 -20.74 -20.78 4.68
C LEU A 408 -21.29 -20.59 6.09
N SER A 409 -22.22 -19.65 6.24
CA SER A 409 -22.94 -19.44 7.49
C SER A 409 -24.04 -20.49 7.68
N TYR A 410 -24.35 -20.79 8.94
CA TYR A 410 -25.44 -21.70 9.29
C TYR A 410 -26.01 -21.41 10.68
N GLU A 411 -27.26 -21.83 10.90
CA GLU A 411 -27.95 -21.69 12.19
C GLU A 411 -27.74 -22.96 13.05
N ASP A 412 -28.38 -24.06 12.63
CA ASP A 412 -28.44 -25.30 13.40
C ASP A 412 -27.43 -26.34 12.91
N LYS A 413 -27.52 -26.71 11.63
CA LYS A 413 -26.72 -27.79 11.04
C LYS A 413 -25.58 -27.21 10.19
N PRO A 414 -24.31 -27.56 10.48
CA PRO A 414 -23.19 -27.17 9.64
C PRO A 414 -23.36 -27.71 8.21
N PRO A 415 -23.05 -26.91 7.18
CA PRO A 415 -23.06 -27.36 5.80
C PRO A 415 -21.96 -28.40 5.57
N THR A 416 -22.21 -29.34 4.66
CA THR A 416 -21.20 -30.31 4.22
C THR A 416 -20.21 -29.65 3.26
N ASP A 417 -19.02 -30.25 3.08
CA ASP A 417 -18.05 -29.76 2.08
C ASP A 417 -18.64 -29.68 0.67
N ALA A 418 -19.55 -30.59 0.30
CA ALA A 418 -20.23 -30.53 -1.00
C ALA A 418 -21.16 -29.31 -1.12
N GLN A 419 -21.82 -28.91 -0.03
CA GLN A 419 -22.65 -27.70 0.00
C GLN A 419 -21.78 -26.44 -0.05
N ILE A 420 -20.64 -26.44 0.65
CA ILE A 420 -19.68 -25.34 0.60
C ILE A 420 -19.12 -25.24 -0.82
N GLU A 421 -18.62 -26.32 -1.41
CA GLU A 421 -18.07 -26.30 -2.77
C GLU A 421 -19.10 -25.86 -3.81
N ALA A 422 -20.37 -26.24 -3.68
CA ALA A 422 -21.43 -25.81 -4.58
C ALA A 422 -21.77 -24.31 -4.49
N ALA A 423 -21.38 -23.63 -3.41
CA ALA A 423 -21.62 -22.20 -3.23
C ALA A 423 -20.48 -21.33 -3.77
N TYR A 424 -19.40 -21.92 -4.29
CA TYR A 424 -18.27 -21.22 -4.89
C TYR A 424 -18.00 -21.73 -6.30
N ASP A 425 -17.46 -20.87 -7.16
CA ASP A 425 -16.91 -21.34 -8.42
C ASP A 425 -15.51 -21.96 -8.22
N ARG A 426 -14.97 -22.54 -9.30
CA ARG A 426 -13.65 -23.21 -9.25
C ARG A 426 -12.49 -22.25 -8.99
N ARG A 427 -12.70 -20.95 -9.07
CA ARG A 427 -11.73 -19.90 -8.71
C ARG A 427 -11.95 -19.33 -7.32
N GLY A 428 -12.87 -19.91 -6.54
CA GLY A 428 -13.13 -19.52 -5.17
C GLY A 428 -14.01 -18.29 -5.03
N ASN A 429 -14.67 -17.85 -6.10
CA ASN A 429 -15.60 -16.74 -6.02
C ASN A 429 -16.94 -17.23 -5.43
N LEU A 430 -17.46 -16.55 -4.41
CA LEU A 430 -18.75 -16.90 -3.80
C LEU A 430 -19.89 -16.67 -4.79
N GLN A 431 -20.65 -17.71 -5.12
CA GLN A 431 -21.79 -17.65 -6.05
C GLN A 431 -23.14 -17.46 -5.34
N GLN A 432 -23.22 -17.81 -4.06
CA GLN A 432 -24.44 -17.65 -3.26
C GLN A 432 -24.10 -16.97 -1.92
N LEU A 433 -24.55 -15.72 -1.76
CA LEU A 433 -24.31 -14.94 -0.54
C LEU A 433 -25.22 -15.40 0.59
N GLU A 434 -26.51 -15.51 0.30
CA GLU A 434 -27.59 -15.97 1.17
C GLU A 434 -28.59 -16.75 0.29
N PRO A 435 -29.52 -17.54 0.87
CA PRO A 435 -30.58 -18.17 0.09
C PRO A 435 -31.31 -17.14 -0.80
N ALA A 436 -31.41 -17.43 -2.11
CA ALA A 436 -31.99 -16.55 -3.14
C ALA A 436 -31.25 -15.22 -3.41
N ARG A 437 -29.98 -15.06 -2.97
CA ARG A 437 -29.10 -13.95 -3.31
C ARG A 437 -27.83 -14.44 -4.01
N MET A 438 -27.86 -14.41 -5.34
CA MET A 438 -26.80 -14.94 -6.20
C MET A 438 -25.80 -13.87 -6.60
N LEU A 439 -24.53 -14.27 -6.70
CA LEU A 439 -23.39 -13.47 -7.15
C LEU A 439 -22.85 -14.07 -8.45
N ASN A 440 -22.79 -13.26 -9.49
CA ASN A 440 -22.25 -13.65 -10.79
C ASN A 440 -20.91 -12.96 -11.04
N TRP A 441 -19.96 -13.69 -11.60
CA TRP A 441 -18.58 -13.24 -11.77
C TRP A 441 -18.17 -13.30 -13.23
N ASN A 442 -17.47 -12.26 -13.71
CA ASN A 442 -16.98 -12.24 -15.09
C ASN A 442 -15.73 -13.14 -15.26
N LEU A 443 -15.22 -13.24 -16.49
CA LEU A 443 -14.04 -14.03 -16.84
C LEU A 443 -12.75 -13.59 -16.10
N ARG A 444 -12.71 -12.36 -15.58
CA ARG A 444 -11.59 -11.80 -14.81
C ARG A 444 -11.67 -12.03 -13.30
N ASN A 445 -12.62 -12.85 -12.84
CA ASN A 445 -12.91 -13.03 -11.40
C ASN A 445 -13.32 -11.72 -10.70
N GLN A 446 -14.03 -10.83 -11.39
CA GLN A 446 -14.64 -9.63 -10.81
C GLN A 446 -16.15 -9.81 -10.67
N LEU A 447 -16.74 -9.26 -9.62
CA LEU A 447 -18.18 -9.37 -9.38
C LEU A 447 -18.94 -8.63 -10.48
N GLN A 448 -19.64 -9.35 -11.34
CA GLN A 448 -20.37 -8.79 -12.46
C GLN A 448 -21.78 -8.37 -12.05
N SER A 449 -22.46 -9.17 -11.23
CA SER A 449 -23.77 -8.79 -10.70
C SER A 449 -24.16 -9.49 -9.40
N VAL A 450 -25.06 -8.85 -8.67
CA VAL A 450 -25.77 -9.38 -7.51
C VAL A 450 -27.26 -9.34 -7.80
N SER A 451 -28.00 -10.41 -7.45
CA SER A 451 -29.47 -10.44 -7.53
C SER A 451 -30.06 -10.26 -6.12
N PRO A 452 -30.58 -9.06 -5.74
CA PRO A 452 -31.11 -8.84 -4.40
C PRO A 452 -32.43 -9.58 -4.13
N VAL A 453 -33.25 -9.77 -5.16
CA VAL A 453 -34.55 -10.47 -5.12
C VAL A 453 -34.74 -11.30 -6.39
N GLU A 454 -34.87 -12.62 -6.24
CA GLU A 454 -35.24 -13.53 -7.32
C GLU A 454 -36.76 -13.75 -7.40
N ARG A 455 -37.31 -13.79 -8.61
CA ARG A 455 -38.74 -14.02 -8.87
C ARG A 455 -38.95 -15.31 -9.66
N ALA A 456 -40.01 -16.05 -9.33
CA ALA A 456 -40.36 -17.28 -10.02
C ALA A 456 -40.83 -17.06 -11.47
N SER A 457 -41.34 -15.87 -11.79
CA SER A 457 -41.64 -15.41 -13.16
C SER A 457 -41.39 -13.89 -13.27
N GLY A 458 -40.81 -13.46 -14.40
CA GLY A 458 -40.39 -12.07 -14.63
C GLY A 458 -38.88 -11.83 -14.43
N LEU A 459 -38.43 -10.59 -14.59
CA LEU A 459 -37.03 -10.21 -14.37
C LEU A 459 -36.71 -10.08 -12.86
N ASN A 460 -35.54 -10.55 -12.47
CA ASN A 460 -35.01 -10.36 -11.12
C ASN A 460 -34.61 -8.90 -10.90
N ASP A 461 -34.59 -8.48 -9.63
CA ASP A 461 -33.86 -7.27 -9.28
C ASP A 461 -32.36 -7.56 -9.42
N GLN A 462 -31.58 -6.59 -9.88
CA GLN A 462 -30.16 -6.79 -10.17
C GLN A 462 -29.35 -5.53 -9.91
N GLU A 463 -28.13 -5.70 -9.40
CA GLU A 463 -27.07 -4.71 -9.40
C GLU A 463 -25.92 -5.24 -10.26
N VAL A 464 -25.53 -4.50 -11.29
CA VAL A 464 -24.52 -4.86 -12.30
C VAL A 464 -23.35 -3.90 -12.21
N TYR A 465 -22.13 -4.42 -12.37
CA TYR A 465 -20.90 -3.64 -12.27
C TYR A 465 -20.03 -3.83 -13.52
N LEU A 466 -19.45 -2.74 -14.02
CA LEU A 466 -18.47 -2.76 -15.10
C LEU A 466 -17.17 -2.14 -14.62
N TYR A 467 -16.06 -2.72 -15.09
CA TYR A 467 -14.70 -2.38 -14.68
C TYR A 467 -13.88 -1.88 -15.87
N ASP A 468 -12.97 -0.95 -15.62
CA ASP A 468 -11.99 -0.51 -16.59
C ASP A 468 -10.85 -1.53 -16.78
N GLY A 469 -9.90 -1.22 -17.65
CA GLY A 469 -8.76 -2.10 -17.93
C GLY A 469 -7.79 -2.26 -16.75
N SER A 470 -7.87 -1.40 -15.73
CA SER A 470 -7.13 -1.52 -14.48
C SER A 470 -7.92 -2.26 -13.39
N SER A 471 -9.05 -2.87 -13.78
CA SER A 471 -9.97 -3.60 -12.90
C SER A 471 -10.68 -2.75 -11.84
N GLN A 472 -10.74 -1.43 -12.05
CA GLN A 472 -11.46 -0.51 -11.16
C GLN A 472 -12.89 -0.31 -11.66
N ARG A 473 -13.85 -0.22 -10.74
CA ARG A 473 -15.26 -0.06 -11.08
C ARG A 473 -15.49 1.30 -11.75
N ALA A 474 -15.94 1.25 -13.00
CA ALA A 474 -16.19 2.42 -13.83
C ALA A 474 -17.70 2.72 -13.97
N ARG A 475 -18.57 1.72 -13.82
CA ARG A 475 -20.02 1.89 -13.86
C ARG A 475 -20.75 0.93 -12.93
N LYS A 476 -21.85 1.38 -12.32
CA LYS A 476 -22.76 0.57 -11.49
C LYS A 476 -24.21 0.85 -11.89
N ILE A 477 -24.96 -0.20 -12.20
CA ILE A 477 -26.36 -0.11 -12.61
C ILE A 477 -27.21 -0.97 -11.67
N ARG A 478 -28.25 -0.39 -11.08
CA ARG A 478 -29.23 -1.10 -10.26
C ARG A 478 -30.60 -1.05 -10.95
N SER A 479 -31.18 -2.22 -11.18
CA SER A 479 -32.49 -2.40 -11.79
C SER A 479 -33.44 -3.08 -10.80
N LEU A 480 -34.55 -2.43 -10.46
CA LEU A 480 -35.60 -2.96 -9.58
C LEU A 480 -36.92 -3.07 -10.35
N LEU A 481 -37.47 -4.27 -10.45
CA LEU A 481 -38.76 -4.49 -11.10
C LEU A 481 -39.91 -4.22 -10.13
N THR A 482 -40.70 -3.20 -10.42
CA THR A 482 -41.97 -2.94 -9.72
C THR A 482 -43.16 -3.42 -10.56
N ASN A 483 -44.35 -3.48 -9.97
CA ASN A 483 -45.58 -3.90 -10.68
C ASN A 483 -45.94 -3.00 -11.90
N ALA A 484 -45.41 -1.78 -11.97
CA ALA A 484 -45.76 -0.81 -13.02
C ALA A 484 -44.60 -0.50 -13.99
N ARG A 485 -43.35 -0.51 -13.52
CA ARG A 485 -42.16 -0.16 -14.33
C ARG A 485 -40.86 -0.71 -13.72
N THR A 486 -39.79 -0.74 -14.51
CA THR A 486 -38.43 -1.00 -14.01
C THR A 486 -37.79 0.31 -13.54
N LEU A 487 -37.38 0.36 -12.27
CA LEU A 487 -36.61 1.47 -11.71
C LEU A 487 -35.12 1.20 -11.97
N ILE A 488 -34.43 2.14 -12.60
CA ILE A 488 -33.01 2.04 -12.93
C ILE A 488 -32.28 3.20 -12.28
N ALA A 489 -31.28 2.87 -11.45
CA ALA A 489 -30.29 3.81 -10.96
C ALA A 489 -28.94 3.47 -11.60
N ASP A 490 -28.29 4.45 -12.22
CA ASP A 490 -27.02 4.28 -12.94
C ASP A 490 -25.98 5.27 -12.41
N VAL A 491 -24.76 4.78 -12.21
CA VAL A 491 -23.63 5.53 -11.66
C VAL A 491 -22.43 5.36 -12.57
N HIS A 492 -21.95 6.46 -13.13
CA HIS A 492 -20.68 6.53 -13.86
C HIS A 492 -19.61 7.14 -12.96
N TYR A 493 -18.50 6.41 -12.75
CA TYR A 493 -17.38 6.85 -11.93
C TYR A 493 -16.31 7.50 -12.81
N LEU A 494 -16.01 8.76 -12.54
CA LEU A 494 -15.09 9.60 -13.30
C LEU A 494 -14.05 10.25 -12.35
N PRO A 495 -12.91 10.74 -12.86
CA PRO A 495 -11.93 11.42 -12.03
C PRO A 495 -12.54 12.65 -11.32
N GLY A 496 -12.64 12.59 -9.99
CA GLY A 496 -13.19 13.67 -9.16
C GLY A 496 -14.72 13.82 -9.20
N LEU A 497 -15.45 12.91 -9.85
CA LEU A 497 -16.88 13.07 -10.13
C LEU A 497 -17.60 11.73 -10.24
N GLU A 498 -18.77 11.62 -9.63
CA GLU A 498 -19.75 10.57 -9.96
C GLU A 498 -20.96 11.20 -10.63
N LEU A 499 -21.43 10.62 -11.73
CA LEU A 499 -22.70 10.99 -12.36
C LEU A 499 -23.74 9.94 -12.00
N ARG A 500 -24.77 10.35 -11.27
CA ARG A 500 -25.82 9.47 -10.75
C ARG A 500 -27.15 9.83 -11.39
N THR A 501 -27.81 8.85 -11.99
CA THR A 501 -29.17 9.03 -12.54
C THR A 501 -30.11 7.99 -11.93
N ASP A 502 -31.35 8.38 -11.65
CA ASP A 502 -32.38 7.47 -11.15
C ASP A 502 -33.70 7.78 -11.86
N ASN A 503 -34.19 6.85 -12.69
CA ASN A 503 -35.44 7.05 -13.44
C ASN A 503 -36.71 6.92 -12.56
N GLY A 504 -36.55 6.39 -11.34
CA GLY A 504 -37.59 6.23 -10.36
C GLY A 504 -37.94 7.56 -9.71
N THR A 505 -36.92 8.28 -9.25
CA THR A 505 -37.05 9.63 -8.69
C THR A 505 -37.01 10.73 -9.75
N GLY A 506 -36.42 10.45 -10.92
CA GLY A 506 -36.15 11.44 -11.95
C GLY A 506 -34.87 12.25 -11.69
N GLU A 507 -34.08 11.88 -10.69
CA GLU A 507 -32.88 12.60 -10.31
C GLU A 507 -31.75 12.42 -11.34
N ARG A 508 -31.05 13.53 -11.59
CA ARG A 508 -29.74 13.58 -12.26
C ARG A 508 -28.81 14.38 -11.38
N LEU A 509 -27.88 13.69 -10.74
CA LEU A 509 -27.05 14.20 -9.65
C LEU A 509 -25.57 14.04 -10.00
N GLN A 510 -24.82 15.14 -9.91
CA GLN A 510 -23.37 15.14 -9.83
C GLN A 510 -22.97 15.01 -8.36
N VAL A 511 -22.09 14.05 -8.05
CA VAL A 511 -21.38 14.01 -6.77
C VAL A 511 -19.93 14.39 -7.06
N ILE A 512 -19.59 15.66 -6.82
CA ILE A 512 -18.22 16.15 -6.96
C ILE A 512 -17.42 15.68 -5.75
N ILE A 513 -16.29 15.02 -5.99
CA ILE A 513 -15.44 14.41 -4.97
C ILE A 513 -14.24 15.30 -4.72
N ALA A 514 -14.20 15.90 -3.53
CA ALA A 514 -13.11 16.73 -3.07
C ALA A 514 -12.45 16.17 -1.80
N ASP A 515 -11.85 14.98 -1.92
CA ASP A 515 -11.22 14.25 -0.80
C ASP A 515 -12.25 13.95 0.30
N ASN A 516 -12.14 14.57 1.47
CA ASN A 516 -13.10 14.44 2.55
C ASN A 516 -14.37 15.31 2.37
N VAL A 517 -14.53 16.02 1.26
CA VAL A 517 -15.75 16.78 0.97
C VAL A 517 -16.44 16.21 -0.26
N ARG A 518 -17.75 15.95 -0.15
CA ARG A 518 -18.59 15.57 -1.29
C ARG A 518 -19.64 16.65 -1.53
N VAL A 519 -19.77 17.11 -2.77
CA VAL A 519 -20.74 18.14 -3.15
C VAL A 519 -21.79 17.53 -4.05
N GLN A 520 -23.05 17.64 -3.64
CA GLN A 520 -24.20 17.16 -4.41
C GLN A 520 -24.79 18.30 -5.21
N HIS A 521 -24.68 18.20 -6.53
CA HIS A 521 -25.21 19.16 -7.49
C HIS A 521 -26.21 18.48 -8.42
N TRP A 522 -27.50 18.78 -8.27
CA TRP A 522 -28.53 18.25 -9.15
C TRP A 522 -28.59 19.04 -10.46
N GLU A 523 -28.54 18.32 -11.58
CA GLU A 523 -28.89 18.82 -12.92
C GLU A 523 -30.43 18.79 -13.12
N SER A 524 -31.12 17.93 -12.38
CA SER A 524 -32.58 17.96 -12.20
C SER A 524 -33.00 18.93 -11.09
N PRO A 525 -34.30 19.21 -10.90
CA PRO A 525 -34.74 19.91 -9.69
C PRO A 525 -34.32 19.14 -8.43
N PRO A 526 -33.68 19.79 -7.43
CA PRO A 526 -33.25 19.13 -6.20
C PRO A 526 -34.45 18.80 -5.29
N PRO A 527 -34.45 17.67 -4.56
CA PRO A 527 -35.60 17.24 -3.75
C PRO A 527 -36.02 18.22 -2.65
N SER A 528 -35.09 19.00 -2.12
CA SER A 528 -35.32 19.99 -1.07
C SER A 528 -35.60 21.40 -1.59
N GLY A 529 -35.49 21.62 -2.90
CA GLY A 529 -35.48 22.95 -3.51
C GLY A 529 -34.15 23.70 -3.42
N LEU A 530 -33.17 23.20 -2.65
CA LEU A 530 -31.81 23.77 -2.54
C LEU A 530 -30.81 22.86 -3.25
N ASN A 531 -29.92 23.44 -4.07
CA ASN A 531 -28.85 22.74 -4.78
C ASN A 531 -27.49 22.93 -4.07
N ASN A 532 -26.44 22.28 -4.57
CA ASN A 532 -25.06 22.42 -4.11
C ASN A 532 -24.89 22.06 -2.62
N TRP A 533 -25.23 20.84 -2.23
CA TRP A 533 -25.07 20.40 -0.85
C TRP A 533 -23.64 19.94 -0.57
N TYR A 534 -22.93 20.68 0.27
CA TYR A 534 -21.60 20.32 0.76
C TYR A 534 -21.72 19.39 1.96
N ARG A 535 -21.05 18.23 1.88
CA ARG A 535 -20.96 17.24 2.94
C ARG A 535 -19.50 17.03 3.28
N TYR A 536 -19.08 17.63 4.39
CA TYR A 536 -17.75 17.47 4.95
C TYR A 536 -17.73 16.20 5.80
N GLN A 537 -16.84 15.28 5.46
CA GLN A 537 -16.73 13.96 6.04
C GLN A 537 -15.61 13.94 7.08
N HIS A 538 -15.93 13.53 8.29
CA HIS A 538 -14.99 13.40 9.40
C HIS A 538 -14.82 11.91 9.70
N ALA A 539 -13.61 11.43 9.43
CA ALA A 539 -13.27 10.02 9.52
C ALA A 539 -12.55 9.67 10.84
N ASP A 540 -12.72 8.43 11.29
CA ASP A 540 -11.91 7.87 12.36
C ASP A 540 -10.49 7.48 11.87
N HIS A 541 -9.71 6.81 12.73
CA HIS A 541 -8.33 6.39 12.45
C HIS A 541 -8.20 5.33 11.36
N LEU A 542 -9.29 4.71 10.91
CA LEU A 542 -9.33 3.73 9.82
C LEU A 542 -9.90 4.32 8.52
N GLY A 543 -10.23 5.62 8.52
CA GLY A 543 -10.93 6.28 7.41
C GLY A 543 -12.45 6.06 7.42
N SER A 544 -13.04 5.44 8.45
CA SER A 544 -14.50 5.26 8.50
C SER A 544 -15.20 6.59 8.73
N VAL A 545 -16.14 6.94 7.86
CA VAL A 545 -16.88 8.22 7.91
C VAL A 545 -17.89 8.17 9.05
N SER A 546 -17.48 8.63 10.22
CA SER A 546 -18.25 8.55 11.47
C SER A 546 -19.14 9.78 11.69
N LEU A 547 -18.81 10.92 11.09
CA LEU A 547 -19.60 12.15 11.16
C LEU A 547 -19.58 12.87 9.80
N GLU A 548 -20.73 13.42 9.39
CA GLU A 548 -20.82 14.36 8.27
C GLU A 548 -21.40 15.69 8.75
N THR A 549 -20.85 16.80 8.28
CA THR A 549 -21.35 18.15 8.53
C THR A 549 -21.65 18.91 7.25
N ALA A 550 -22.67 19.76 7.28
CA ALA A 550 -23.04 20.66 6.19
C ALA A 550 -22.09 21.85 6.07
N ASP A 551 -22.31 22.69 5.06
CA ASP A 551 -21.57 23.94 4.81
C ASP A 551 -21.59 24.93 5.99
N GLY A 552 -22.68 24.95 6.74
CA GLY A 552 -22.78 25.75 7.98
C GLY A 552 -22.20 25.08 9.23
N GLY A 553 -21.52 23.93 9.11
CA GLY A 553 -21.00 23.15 10.24
C GLY A 553 -22.04 22.33 11.00
N ALA A 554 -23.32 22.36 10.59
CA ALA A 554 -24.38 21.56 11.20
C ALA A 554 -24.20 20.06 10.91
N MET A 555 -24.45 19.19 11.89
CA MET A 555 -24.40 17.74 11.71
C MET A 555 -25.46 17.29 10.69
N ILE A 556 -25.05 16.50 9.71
CA ILE A 556 -25.94 15.82 8.77
C ILE A 556 -26.18 14.38 9.20
N SER A 557 -25.10 13.65 9.48
CA SER A 557 -25.17 12.22 9.85
C SER A 557 -24.07 11.87 10.85
N ARG A 558 -24.35 10.89 11.71
CA ARG A 558 -23.37 10.24 12.59
C ARG A 558 -23.58 8.74 12.56
N GLU A 559 -22.50 8.00 12.41
CA GLU A 559 -22.51 6.53 12.34
C GLU A 559 -21.38 5.94 13.17
N THR A 560 -21.73 4.96 14.01
CA THR A 560 -20.78 4.14 14.78
C THR A 560 -20.79 2.74 14.19
N PHE A 561 -19.62 2.12 14.08
CA PHE A 561 -19.46 0.78 13.49
C PHE A 561 -19.08 -0.26 14.56
N HIS A 562 -19.54 -1.49 14.36
CA HIS A 562 -18.92 -2.66 14.95
C HIS A 562 -17.50 -2.85 14.35
N PRO A 563 -16.60 -3.58 15.03
CA PRO A 563 -15.21 -3.70 14.60
C PRO A 563 -15.03 -4.18 13.15
N PHE A 564 -15.90 -5.06 12.66
CA PHE A 564 -15.83 -5.60 11.29
C PHE A 564 -16.75 -4.88 10.29
N GLY A 565 -17.29 -3.71 10.63
CA GLY A 565 -17.88 -2.77 9.68
C GLY A 565 -19.41 -2.76 9.56
N THR A 566 -20.15 -3.62 10.27
CA THR A 566 -21.61 -3.45 10.37
C THR A 566 -21.94 -2.20 11.20
N SER A 567 -23.02 -1.49 10.87
CA SER A 567 -23.41 -0.28 11.59
C SER A 567 -23.97 -0.62 12.97
N ALA A 568 -23.34 -0.13 14.04
CA ALA A 568 -23.80 -0.31 15.41
C ALA A 568 -24.88 0.71 15.78
N TRP A 569 -24.71 1.97 15.38
CA TRP A 569 -25.66 3.05 15.64
C TRP A 569 -25.60 4.12 14.54
N GLN A 570 -26.74 4.75 14.27
CA GLN A 570 -26.91 5.75 13.22
C GLN A 570 -27.85 6.86 13.70
N ASP A 571 -27.53 8.11 13.36
CA ASP A 571 -28.37 9.29 13.58
C ASP A 571 -28.21 10.29 12.43
N GLY A 572 -29.29 10.99 12.08
CA GLY A 572 -29.35 11.93 10.95
C GLY A 572 -29.72 11.31 9.60
N GLU A 573 -29.24 11.93 8.51
CA GLU A 573 -29.63 11.65 7.13
C GLU A 573 -28.59 10.79 6.38
N PHE A 574 -29.04 9.69 5.76
CA PHE A 574 -28.17 8.68 5.14
C PHE A 574 -28.47 8.39 3.66
N SER A 575 -29.49 9.00 3.07
CA SER A 575 -29.93 8.71 1.69
C SER A 575 -28.84 9.05 0.66
N TYR A 576 -28.02 10.05 0.95
CA TYR A 576 -26.88 10.45 0.12
C TYR A 576 -25.51 10.20 0.77
N LYS A 577 -25.44 9.33 1.79
CA LYS A 577 -24.19 8.89 2.41
C LYS A 577 -23.71 7.58 1.75
N TYR A 578 -22.84 7.72 0.77
CA TYR A 578 -22.28 6.59 0.01
C TYR A 578 -21.07 5.95 0.70
N MET A 579 -20.14 6.77 1.19
CA MET A 579 -18.92 6.31 1.86
C MET A 579 -19.18 6.05 3.34
N ARG A 580 -18.76 4.89 3.84
CA ARG A 580 -19.05 4.44 5.22
C ARG A 580 -17.81 3.89 5.92
N TYR A 581 -17.77 2.58 6.13
CA TYR A 581 -16.71 1.89 6.85
C TYR A 581 -15.40 1.89 6.06
N SER A 582 -14.28 2.22 6.71
CA SER A 582 -12.95 2.33 6.11
C SER A 582 -12.89 3.19 4.83
N GLY A 583 -13.77 4.20 4.75
CA GLY A 583 -13.83 5.09 3.60
C GLY A 583 -14.21 4.38 2.30
N LYS A 584 -14.99 3.29 2.36
CA LYS A 584 -15.48 2.53 1.20
C LYS A 584 -16.95 2.77 0.91
N GLU A 585 -17.33 2.65 -0.36
CA GLU A 585 -18.73 2.76 -0.78
C GLU A 585 -19.48 1.50 -0.37
N ARG A 586 -20.59 1.69 0.36
CA ARG A 586 -21.53 0.60 0.66
C ARG A 586 -22.61 0.55 -0.41
N ASP A 587 -22.63 -0.53 -1.17
CA ASP A 587 -23.60 -0.74 -2.23
C ASP A 587 -24.99 -1.12 -1.68
N ALA A 588 -26.02 -1.07 -2.54
CA ALA A 588 -27.37 -1.43 -2.14
C ALA A 588 -27.50 -2.92 -1.78
N SER A 589 -26.61 -3.76 -2.29
CA SER A 589 -26.44 -5.16 -1.86
C SER A 589 -25.98 -5.31 -0.40
N GLY A 590 -25.45 -4.24 0.20
CA GLY A 590 -24.83 -4.23 1.54
C GLY A 590 -23.31 -4.46 1.50
N LEU A 591 -22.77 -4.91 0.37
CA LEU A 591 -21.34 -5.14 0.20
C LEU A 591 -20.57 -3.81 0.18
N ASP A 592 -19.38 -3.82 0.78
CA ASP A 592 -18.46 -2.70 0.72
C ASP A 592 -17.48 -2.92 -0.45
N TYR A 593 -17.41 -1.97 -1.39
CA TYR A 593 -16.52 -2.06 -2.55
C TYR A 593 -15.12 -1.52 -2.23
N TYR A 594 -14.10 -2.38 -2.32
CA TYR A 594 -12.73 -2.02 -1.98
C TYR A 594 -11.83 -1.75 -3.18
N GLY A 595 -12.25 -2.04 -4.41
CA GLY A 595 -11.38 -1.97 -5.60
C GLY A 595 -11.37 -3.31 -6.32
N TYR A 596 -10.48 -4.21 -5.92
CA TYR A 596 -10.36 -5.55 -6.50
C TYR A 596 -11.27 -6.60 -5.86
N ARG A 597 -11.77 -6.34 -4.64
CA ARG A 597 -12.67 -7.24 -3.90
C ARG A 597 -13.88 -6.53 -3.33
N TYR A 598 -14.90 -7.33 -3.03
CA TYR A 598 -16.07 -6.91 -2.26
C TYR A 598 -16.02 -7.53 -0.87
N TYR A 599 -16.20 -6.70 0.15
CA TYR A 599 -16.18 -7.14 1.53
C TYR A 599 -17.60 -7.37 2.04
N ILE A 600 -17.81 -8.51 2.70
CA ILE A 600 -19.09 -8.89 3.30
C ILE A 600 -18.98 -8.63 4.82
N SER A 601 -19.24 -7.39 5.24
CA SER A 601 -19.02 -6.94 6.62
C SER A 601 -19.71 -7.79 7.68
N TRP A 602 -20.91 -8.28 7.40
CA TRP A 602 -21.62 -9.16 8.32
C TRP A 602 -20.96 -10.54 8.42
N LEU A 603 -20.44 -11.10 7.32
CA LEU A 603 -19.73 -12.39 7.35
C LEU A 603 -18.25 -12.31 7.74
N GLN A 604 -17.70 -11.09 7.87
CA GLN A 604 -16.29 -10.82 8.25
C GLN A 604 -15.28 -11.47 7.31
N LYS A 605 -15.59 -11.48 6.01
CA LYS A 605 -14.72 -12.04 4.98
C LYS A 605 -14.89 -11.38 3.63
N TRP A 606 -13.90 -11.58 2.76
CA TRP A 606 -13.97 -11.25 1.35
C TRP A 606 -14.90 -12.19 0.59
N SER A 607 -15.55 -11.70 -0.48
CA SER A 607 -16.42 -12.49 -1.34
C SER A 607 -15.68 -13.36 -2.37
N ASN A 608 -14.40 -13.08 -2.63
CA ASN A 608 -13.51 -13.83 -3.49
C ASN A 608 -12.09 -13.88 -2.92
N PRO A 609 -11.22 -14.82 -3.38
CA PRO A 609 -9.86 -14.92 -2.92
C PRO A 609 -9.04 -13.70 -3.30
N ASP A 610 -8.04 -13.39 -2.48
CA ASP A 610 -7.07 -12.33 -2.73
C ASP A 610 -6.40 -12.43 -4.12
N PRO A 611 -6.55 -11.42 -4.99
CA PRO A 611 -5.89 -11.42 -6.30
C PRO A 611 -4.37 -11.22 -6.19
N ALA A 612 -3.87 -10.60 -5.11
CA ALA A 612 -2.43 -10.49 -4.85
C ALA A 612 -1.82 -11.80 -4.32
N GLY A 613 -2.66 -12.80 -3.99
CA GLY A 613 -2.25 -14.13 -3.60
C GLY A 613 -1.66 -14.20 -2.18
N VAL A 614 -0.92 -15.29 -1.91
CA VAL A 614 -0.46 -15.60 -0.54
C VAL A 614 0.64 -14.66 -0.02
N GLU A 615 1.26 -13.89 -0.92
CA GLU A 615 2.40 -13.02 -0.59
C GLU A 615 1.96 -11.69 0.05
N ALA A 616 0.73 -11.24 -0.22
CA ALA A 616 0.19 -9.99 0.35
C ALA A 616 -0.16 -10.13 1.84
N ASP A 617 -1.09 -11.04 2.18
CA ASP A 617 -1.63 -11.15 3.54
C ASP A 617 -1.66 -12.56 4.12
N GLY A 618 -0.88 -13.45 3.51
CA GLY A 618 -0.69 -14.83 3.95
C GLY A 618 -1.63 -15.82 3.28
N ILE A 619 -1.61 -17.06 3.78
CA ILE A 619 -2.20 -18.22 3.09
C ILE A 619 -3.75 -18.22 3.06
N ASN A 620 -4.41 -17.55 4.00
CA ASN A 620 -5.88 -17.46 4.01
C ASN A 620 -6.35 -16.30 3.12
N LEU A 621 -6.79 -16.63 1.91
CA LEU A 621 -7.14 -15.64 0.88
C LEU A 621 -8.50 -14.94 1.10
N PHE A 622 -9.26 -15.31 2.14
CA PHE A 622 -10.56 -14.71 2.48
C PHE A 622 -10.53 -13.88 3.77
N ARG A 623 -9.40 -13.88 4.48
CA ARG A 623 -9.26 -13.24 5.79
C ARG A 623 -9.29 -11.73 5.67
N MET A 624 -10.16 -11.08 6.44
CA MET A 624 -10.24 -9.63 6.50
C MET A 624 -9.17 -9.08 7.45
N VAL A 625 -8.26 -8.26 6.90
CA VAL A 625 -7.22 -7.50 7.61
C VAL A 625 -6.60 -8.21 8.83
N ARG A 626 -6.15 -9.45 8.62
CA ARG A 626 -5.49 -10.31 9.63
C ARG A 626 -6.34 -10.59 10.89
N ASN A 627 -7.67 -10.46 10.80
CA ASN A 627 -8.61 -10.50 11.91
C ASN A 627 -8.37 -9.41 12.99
N ASN A 628 -7.78 -8.29 12.61
CA ASN A 628 -7.53 -7.15 13.48
C ASN A 628 -7.96 -5.83 12.80
N PRO A 629 -9.28 -5.64 12.63
CA PRO A 629 -9.84 -4.54 11.84
C PRO A 629 -9.74 -3.18 12.52
N LEU A 630 -9.24 -3.12 13.75
CA LEU A 630 -9.05 -1.87 14.49
C LEU A 630 -7.64 -1.30 14.35
N THR A 631 -6.70 -2.11 13.87
CA THR A 631 -5.28 -1.75 13.70
C THR A 631 -4.87 -1.70 12.23
N PHE A 632 -5.50 -2.55 11.42
CA PHE A 632 -5.22 -2.67 9.99
C PHE A 632 -6.45 -2.28 9.17
N PHE A 633 -6.20 -1.75 7.97
CA PHE A 633 -7.18 -1.44 6.95
C PHE A 633 -6.68 -1.94 5.59
N ASP A 634 -7.56 -2.07 4.61
CA ASP A 634 -7.20 -2.45 3.24
C ASP A 634 -7.64 -1.34 2.28
N GLU A 635 -6.72 -0.84 1.45
CA GLU A 635 -7.01 0.26 0.54
C GLU A 635 -7.69 -0.19 -0.75
N GLN A 636 -7.35 -1.37 -1.26
CA GLN A 636 -7.76 -1.80 -2.61
C GLN A 636 -8.41 -3.19 -2.63
N GLY A 637 -8.52 -3.84 -1.47
CA GLY A 637 -8.92 -5.24 -1.37
C GLY A 637 -7.79 -6.17 -1.78
N GLU A 638 -6.56 -5.90 -1.35
CA GLU A 638 -5.37 -6.71 -1.67
C GLU A 638 -4.47 -6.94 -0.44
N GLU A 639 -4.05 -5.88 0.25
CA GLU A 639 -3.09 -5.99 1.36
C GLU A 639 -3.50 -5.14 2.56
N SER A 640 -3.37 -5.73 3.75
CA SER A 640 -3.49 -5.04 5.03
C SER A 640 -2.38 -4.01 5.22
N LYS A 641 -2.79 -2.76 5.39
CA LYS A 641 -1.95 -1.65 5.79
C LYS A 641 -2.22 -1.26 7.24
N SER A 642 -1.25 -0.62 7.88
CA SER A 642 -1.44 0.05 9.16
C SER A 642 -0.72 1.39 9.15
N HIS A 643 -1.35 2.42 9.70
CA HIS A 643 -0.71 3.72 9.93
C HIS A 643 0.42 3.66 10.96
N SER A 644 0.58 2.53 11.66
CA SER A 644 1.52 2.36 12.78
C SER A 644 2.60 1.30 12.56
N ALA A 645 2.70 0.71 11.37
CA ALA A 645 3.71 -0.31 11.08
C ALA A 645 5.10 0.34 10.90
N VAL A 646 6.05 -0.06 11.75
CA VAL A 646 7.48 0.15 11.48
C VAL A 646 7.80 -0.58 10.18
N ARG A 647 8.20 0.14 9.13
CA ARG A 647 8.47 -0.47 7.82
C ARG A 647 9.56 -1.54 7.94
N THR A 648 9.32 -2.75 7.43
CA THR A 648 10.32 -3.83 7.39
C THR A 648 11.39 -3.54 6.33
N ALA A 649 12.54 -4.24 6.38
CA ALA A 649 13.57 -4.13 5.34
C ALA A 649 13.04 -4.48 3.95
N ILE A 650 12.10 -5.43 3.86
CA ILE A 650 11.41 -5.82 2.63
C ILE A 650 10.57 -4.65 2.12
N GLU A 651 9.68 -4.10 2.94
CA GLU A 651 8.84 -2.97 2.54
C GLU A 651 9.67 -1.76 2.09
N ILE A 652 10.77 -1.48 2.80
CA ILE A 652 11.71 -0.41 2.41
C ILE A 652 12.35 -0.75 1.06
N PHE A 653 12.90 -1.95 0.89
CA PHE A 653 13.51 -2.35 -0.39
C PHE A 653 12.52 -2.24 -1.56
N GLU A 654 11.33 -2.82 -1.41
CA GLU A 654 10.28 -2.82 -2.42
C GLU A 654 9.85 -1.39 -2.78
N SER A 655 9.75 -0.48 -1.80
CA SER A 655 9.38 0.92 -2.05
C SER A 655 10.37 1.70 -2.93
N TYR A 656 11.64 1.28 -2.98
CA TYR A 656 12.67 1.96 -3.76
C TYR A 656 13.15 1.17 -4.99
N LYS A 657 12.95 -0.15 -5.06
CA LYS A 657 13.64 -1.03 -6.04
C LYS A 657 13.40 -0.64 -7.49
N ASP A 658 12.16 -0.30 -7.85
CA ASP A 658 11.77 -0.09 -9.26
C ASP A 658 12.34 1.21 -9.82
N ASN A 659 12.64 2.16 -8.93
CA ASN A 659 13.13 3.48 -9.29
C ASN A 659 14.57 3.72 -8.79
N TYR A 660 15.28 2.69 -8.35
CA TYR A 660 16.66 2.82 -7.89
C TYR A 660 17.63 2.64 -9.07
N SER A 661 18.45 3.66 -9.33
CA SER A 661 19.61 3.53 -10.20
C SER A 661 20.89 3.55 -9.38
N ASP A 662 21.78 2.63 -9.68
CA ASP A 662 23.06 2.50 -8.97
C ASP A 662 24.10 3.57 -9.35
N THR A 663 23.75 4.40 -10.34
CA THR A 663 24.49 5.61 -10.72
C THR A 663 23.87 6.89 -10.13
N ASP A 664 22.72 6.79 -9.45
CA ASP A 664 22.06 7.91 -8.80
C ASP A 664 22.87 8.36 -7.57
N ARG A 665 23.23 9.64 -7.55
CA ARG A 665 24.04 10.24 -6.48
C ARG A 665 23.21 11.00 -5.44
N VAL A 666 21.90 11.17 -5.68
CA VAL A 666 20.97 11.89 -4.81
C VAL A 666 20.10 10.91 -4.02
N LYS A 667 19.53 9.91 -4.68
CA LYS A 667 18.54 9.01 -4.09
C LYS A 667 19.01 8.22 -2.87
N PRO A 668 20.28 7.78 -2.77
CA PRO A 668 20.79 7.21 -1.53
C PRO A 668 20.67 8.14 -0.32
N TYR A 669 20.85 9.46 -0.50
CA TYR A 669 20.66 10.43 0.57
C TYR A 669 19.18 10.65 0.91
N THR A 670 18.30 10.69 -0.10
CA THR A 670 16.84 10.79 0.12
C THR A 670 16.37 9.63 0.98
N MET A 671 16.70 8.41 0.58
CA MET A 671 16.33 7.21 1.32
C MET A 671 16.93 7.15 2.73
N MET A 672 18.21 7.53 2.89
CA MET A 672 18.81 7.66 4.22
C MET A 672 18.04 8.65 5.10
N ASN A 673 17.65 9.80 4.54
CA ASN A 673 16.91 10.83 5.26
C ASN A 673 15.51 10.34 5.64
N ASP A 674 14.79 9.70 4.72
CA ASP A 674 13.45 9.16 4.94
C ASP A 674 13.46 8.10 6.05
N ILE A 675 14.39 7.13 5.97
CA ILE A 675 14.50 6.03 6.93
C ILE A 675 14.94 6.52 8.31
N THR A 676 15.85 7.49 8.37
CA THR A 676 16.36 8.02 9.64
C THR A 676 15.50 9.16 10.19
N GLU A 677 14.42 9.53 9.49
CA GLU A 677 13.58 10.70 9.80
C GLU A 677 14.42 11.99 9.97
N GLY A 678 15.47 12.14 9.17
CA GLY A 678 16.41 13.27 9.26
C GLY A 678 17.15 13.40 10.59
N LYS A 679 17.22 12.34 11.41
CA LYS A 679 17.91 12.35 12.71
C LYS A 679 19.42 12.47 12.56
N LEU A 680 20.02 11.94 11.49
CA LEU A 680 21.46 12.10 11.21
C LEU A 680 21.79 13.56 10.84
N LYS A 681 22.63 14.22 11.65
CA LYS A 681 23.01 15.63 11.44
C LYS A 681 24.41 15.76 10.85
N PHE A 682 24.50 16.25 9.61
CA PHE A 682 25.77 16.42 8.91
C PHE A 682 26.46 17.76 9.22
N LYS A 683 27.75 17.69 9.54
CA LYS A 683 28.64 18.86 9.62
C LYS A 683 29.32 19.11 8.28
N THR A 684 29.52 20.38 7.94
CA THR A 684 30.08 20.82 6.65
C THR A 684 31.24 21.81 6.81
N THR A 685 31.77 21.98 8.03
CA THR A 685 32.85 22.92 8.32
C THR A 685 34.16 22.52 7.65
N LYS A 686 34.77 23.43 6.88
CA LYS A 686 36.04 23.19 6.18
C LYS A 686 37.22 23.79 6.95
N ALA A 687 38.36 23.10 6.92
CA ALA A 687 39.63 23.67 7.36
C ALA A 687 40.02 24.86 6.47
N PRO A 688 40.54 25.97 7.04
CA PRO A 688 41.00 27.10 6.25
C PRO A 688 42.17 26.74 5.31
N PRO A 689 42.33 27.44 4.16
CA PRO A 689 43.43 27.17 3.22
C PRO A 689 44.83 27.14 3.86
N ALA A 690 45.10 28.03 4.83
CA ALA A 690 46.36 28.06 5.56
C ALA A 690 46.65 26.80 6.40
N VAL A 691 45.62 26.06 6.80
CA VAL A 691 45.74 24.76 7.49
C VAL A 691 45.99 23.65 6.47
N LEU A 692 45.28 23.70 5.33
CA LEU A 692 45.43 22.72 4.24
C LEU A 692 46.83 22.73 3.64
N GLU A 693 47.43 23.91 3.47
CA GLU A 693 48.80 24.06 2.94
C GLU A 693 49.84 23.30 3.79
N LYS A 694 49.64 23.24 5.11
CA LYS A 694 50.51 22.47 6.03
C LYS A 694 50.42 20.96 5.81
N THR A 695 49.38 20.49 5.13
CA THR A 695 49.12 19.08 4.83
C THR A 695 49.33 18.74 3.35
N LYS A 696 49.90 19.63 2.53
CA LYS A 696 50.06 19.38 1.09
C LYS A 696 50.86 18.12 0.74
N ASN A 697 51.81 17.74 1.61
CA ASN A 697 52.61 16.52 1.44
C ASN A 697 51.91 15.24 1.93
N LEU A 698 50.69 15.35 2.48
CA LEU A 698 49.86 14.23 2.89
C LEU A 698 48.81 13.96 1.80
N LYS A 699 49.01 12.87 1.07
CA LYS A 699 48.12 12.39 0.03
C LYS A 699 46.97 11.61 0.65
N PHE A 700 45.74 12.07 0.45
CA PHE A 700 44.52 11.43 0.94
C PHE A 700 43.92 10.59 -0.19
N THR A 701 43.66 9.32 0.06
CA THR A 701 43.05 8.41 -0.91
C THR A 701 41.89 7.64 -0.27
N LEU A 702 40.94 7.19 -1.10
CA LEU A 702 39.90 6.27 -0.67
C LEU A 702 40.27 4.84 -1.05
N ARG A 703 40.22 3.93 -0.08
CA ARG A 703 40.60 2.54 -0.28
C ARG A 703 39.44 1.59 0.04
N HIS A 704 39.10 0.73 -0.91
CA HIS A 704 38.13 -0.34 -0.71
C HIS A 704 38.83 -1.69 -0.72
N TYR A 705 38.57 -2.54 0.27
CA TYR A 705 39.19 -3.85 0.41
C TYR A 705 38.22 -4.96 0.04
N SER A 706 38.71 -5.95 -0.70
CA SER A 706 37.94 -7.10 -1.15
C SER A 706 38.77 -8.38 -1.09
N TYR A 707 38.10 -9.51 -1.28
CA TYR A 707 38.74 -10.81 -1.43
C TYR A 707 38.03 -11.61 -2.52
N ASN A 708 38.80 -12.48 -3.19
CA ASN A 708 38.23 -13.42 -4.13
C ASN A 708 37.73 -14.66 -3.36
N PHE A 709 36.41 -14.85 -3.35
CA PHE A 709 35.74 -15.96 -2.68
C PHE A 709 36.00 -17.31 -3.37
N ALA A 710 36.22 -17.31 -4.69
CA ALA A 710 36.44 -18.51 -5.47
C ALA A 710 37.91 -19.00 -5.42
N THR A 711 38.87 -18.07 -5.33
CA THR A 711 40.29 -18.41 -5.32
C THR A 711 41.05 -17.52 -4.34
N LYS A 712 41.32 -18.07 -3.15
CA LYS A 712 41.98 -17.36 -2.05
C LYS A 712 43.33 -16.79 -2.50
N GLY A 713 43.48 -15.47 -2.40
CA GLY A 713 44.73 -14.76 -2.72
C GLY A 713 44.91 -14.36 -4.19
N ALA A 714 43.95 -14.68 -5.07
CA ALA A 714 43.87 -14.11 -6.41
C ALA A 714 43.10 -12.78 -6.42
N ALA A 715 43.32 -11.93 -7.42
CA ALA A 715 42.55 -10.70 -7.60
C ALA A 715 41.07 -11.03 -7.84
N PRO A 716 40.14 -10.16 -7.42
CA PRO A 716 38.73 -10.29 -7.78
C PRO A 716 38.53 -10.24 -9.30
N SER A 717 37.57 -11.01 -9.81
CA SER A 717 37.23 -11.05 -11.24
C SER A 717 36.28 -9.94 -11.69
N HIS A 718 35.63 -9.26 -10.73
CA HIS A 718 34.75 -8.12 -10.99
C HIS A 718 35.54 -6.80 -10.96
N MET A 719 35.11 -5.83 -11.76
CA MET A 719 35.76 -4.52 -11.91
C MET A 719 34.84 -3.37 -11.45
N ASP A 720 33.98 -3.68 -10.48
CA ASP A 720 33.00 -2.77 -9.90
C ASP A 720 32.79 -3.10 -8.42
N ILE A 721 32.67 -2.06 -7.59
CA ILE A 721 32.29 -2.16 -6.19
C ILE A 721 30.82 -1.75 -6.11
N LYS A 722 29.96 -2.72 -5.78
CA LYS A 722 28.51 -2.50 -5.75
C LYS A 722 28.00 -2.00 -4.40
N SER A 723 27.03 -1.09 -4.43
CA SER A 723 26.23 -0.73 -3.25
C SER A 723 25.46 -1.95 -2.73
N ASN A 724 25.14 -2.00 -1.43
CA ASN A 724 24.39 -3.14 -0.88
C ASN A 724 22.98 -3.23 -1.46
N PHE A 725 22.35 -2.11 -1.79
CA PHE A 725 21.08 -2.09 -2.50
C PHE A 725 21.19 -2.80 -3.84
N SER A 726 22.19 -2.46 -4.64
CA SER A 726 22.42 -3.05 -5.96
C SER A 726 22.72 -4.54 -5.85
N LEU A 727 23.47 -4.96 -4.84
CA LEU A 727 23.72 -6.38 -4.56
C LEU A 727 22.44 -7.14 -4.20
N VAL A 728 21.53 -6.55 -3.43
CA VAL A 728 20.22 -7.16 -3.12
C VAL A 728 19.32 -7.17 -4.37
N ASN A 729 19.25 -6.05 -5.09
CA ASN A 729 18.45 -5.90 -6.31
C ASN A 729 18.89 -6.87 -7.41
N SER A 730 20.19 -7.12 -7.54
CA SER A 730 20.74 -8.10 -8.46
C SER A 730 20.76 -9.53 -7.90
N LYS A 731 20.12 -9.78 -6.74
CA LYS A 731 20.03 -11.09 -6.07
C LYS A 731 21.39 -11.72 -5.73
N LEU A 732 22.44 -10.91 -5.60
CA LEU A 732 23.79 -11.35 -5.20
C LEU A 732 23.96 -11.36 -3.66
N LYS A 733 23.10 -10.64 -2.93
CA LYS A 733 22.96 -10.72 -1.48
C LYS A 733 21.50 -10.91 -1.10
N ALA A 734 21.27 -11.59 0.02
CA ALA A 734 19.94 -11.73 0.61
C ALA A 734 19.61 -10.51 1.48
N LEU A 735 18.39 -10.01 1.32
CA LEU A 735 17.78 -9.01 2.20
C LEU A 735 17.58 -9.61 3.60
N GLY A 736 17.91 -8.85 4.66
CA GLY A 736 17.82 -9.33 6.04
C GLY A 736 18.88 -10.36 6.45
N GLY A 737 19.90 -10.60 5.63
CA GLY A 737 20.96 -11.59 5.89
C GLY A 737 21.74 -11.36 7.19
N LYS A 738 22.16 -12.44 7.87
CA LYS A 738 22.88 -12.40 9.17
C LYS A 738 24.38 -12.04 9.09
N GLY A 739 24.86 -11.44 7.99
CA GLY A 739 26.27 -11.08 7.84
C GLY A 739 26.51 -10.02 6.76
N GLY A 740 27.21 -8.94 7.14
CA GLY A 740 27.42 -7.75 6.30
C GLY A 740 26.20 -6.82 6.26
N ASN A 741 26.41 -5.61 5.74
CA ASN A 741 25.51 -4.43 5.76
C ASN A 741 24.19 -4.60 4.95
N THR A 742 23.51 -5.73 5.10
CA THR A 742 22.20 -6.07 4.52
C THR A 742 21.25 -6.61 5.61
N SER A 743 21.55 -6.39 6.89
CA SER A 743 20.72 -6.82 8.01
C SER A 743 19.48 -5.93 8.14
N GLU A 744 18.44 -6.42 8.83
CA GLU A 744 17.21 -5.64 9.07
C GLU A 744 17.48 -4.20 9.55
N LYS A 745 18.47 -4.01 10.42
CA LYS A 745 18.82 -2.69 10.97
C LYS A 745 19.47 -1.76 9.95
N ASP A 746 20.21 -2.28 8.97
CA ASP A 746 20.79 -1.46 7.90
C ASP A 746 19.70 -0.76 7.09
N TRP A 747 18.60 -1.47 6.84
CA TRP A 747 17.45 -0.99 6.09
C TRP A 747 16.51 -0.14 6.93
N THR A 748 16.25 -0.53 8.18
CA THR A 748 15.22 0.11 9.01
C THR A 748 15.74 1.22 9.92
N LYS A 749 17.07 1.35 10.12
CA LYS A 749 17.65 2.35 11.05
C LYS A 749 18.69 3.28 10.45
N ALA A 750 19.59 2.79 9.59
CA ALA A 750 20.67 3.63 9.05
C ALA A 750 20.40 4.14 7.63
N GLY A 751 19.60 3.40 6.84
CA GLY A 751 19.25 3.77 5.47
C GLY A 751 20.44 3.99 4.53
N ASN A 752 21.58 3.34 4.83
CA ASN A 752 22.85 3.58 4.14
C ASN A 752 23.23 2.50 3.13
N MET A 753 22.30 1.59 2.84
CA MET A 753 22.40 0.50 1.86
C MET A 753 22.79 0.97 0.43
N GLY A 754 22.50 2.23 0.07
CA GLY A 754 22.70 2.79 -1.27
C GLY A 754 24.07 3.40 -1.46
N PHE A 755 24.94 3.23 -0.47
CA PHE A 755 26.27 3.80 -0.47
C PHE A 755 27.33 2.70 -0.57
N THR A 756 28.40 3.03 -1.28
CA THR A 756 29.63 2.25 -1.31
C THR A 756 30.57 2.73 -0.21
N PHE A 757 31.14 1.78 0.53
CA PHE A 757 32.01 2.01 1.67
C PHE A 757 33.50 2.00 1.31
N PHE A 758 34.26 2.93 1.90
CA PHE A 758 35.70 3.10 1.77
C PHE A 758 36.34 3.38 3.14
N LEU A 759 37.61 3.00 3.27
CA LEU A 759 38.49 3.47 4.32
C LEU A 759 39.33 4.64 3.82
N LEU A 760 39.64 5.57 4.73
CA LEU A 760 40.61 6.63 4.45
C LEU A 760 42.04 6.05 4.48
N SER A 761 42.83 6.42 3.48
CA SER A 761 44.27 6.15 3.40
C SER A 761 45.03 7.48 3.34
N ILE A 762 46.13 7.59 4.08
CA ILE A 762 47.01 8.77 4.03
C ILE A 762 48.43 8.29 3.75
N ASN A 763 49.02 8.71 2.62
CA ASN A 763 50.32 8.22 2.13
C ASN A 763 50.44 6.67 2.15
N GLY A 764 49.33 5.97 1.89
CA GLY A 764 49.26 4.51 1.85
C GLY A 764 48.96 3.82 3.18
N GLU A 765 49.02 4.54 4.31
CA GLU A 765 48.64 4.06 5.64
C GLU A 765 47.12 3.92 5.76
N VAL A 766 46.64 2.83 6.38
CA VAL A 766 45.23 2.59 6.69
C VAL A 766 45.10 2.08 8.12
N ASN A 767 44.01 2.41 8.81
CA ASN A 767 43.74 1.85 10.14
C ASN A 767 43.24 0.41 10.02
N GLU A 768 43.90 -0.51 10.71
CA GLU A 768 43.53 -1.93 10.70
C GLU A 768 42.18 -2.13 11.38
N ARG A 769 41.35 -3.00 10.78
CA ARG A 769 40.02 -3.37 11.28
C ARG A 769 39.91 -4.87 11.34
N ARG A 770 39.11 -5.39 12.27
CA ARG A 770 38.88 -6.84 12.39
C ARG A 770 38.34 -7.45 11.09
N PHE A 771 37.47 -6.75 10.37
CA PHE A 771 36.90 -7.24 9.11
C PHE A 771 37.90 -7.24 7.94
N LEU A 772 39.04 -6.55 8.06
CA LEU A 772 40.11 -6.61 7.04
C LEU A 772 40.92 -7.92 7.14
N ALA A 773 40.74 -8.71 8.21
CA ALA A 773 41.36 -10.01 8.34
C ALA A 773 40.87 -10.94 7.22
N GLY A 774 41.76 -11.24 6.27
CA GLY A 774 41.46 -12.08 5.10
C GLY A 774 41.20 -11.30 3.80
N MET A 775 41.06 -9.98 3.86
CA MET A 775 40.99 -9.13 2.66
C MET A 775 42.39 -9.00 2.05
N THR A 776 42.56 -9.50 0.82
CA THR A 776 43.88 -9.64 0.17
C THR A 776 44.11 -8.65 -0.96
N HIS A 777 43.06 -8.00 -1.46
CA HIS A 777 43.13 -7.02 -2.54
C HIS A 777 42.41 -5.73 -2.17
N PHE A 778 42.80 -4.64 -2.81
CA PHE A 778 42.14 -3.35 -2.65
C PHE A 778 42.14 -2.54 -3.94
N ALA A 779 41.14 -1.69 -4.10
CA ALA A 779 41.13 -0.60 -5.07
C ALA A 779 41.40 0.72 -4.33
N GLU A 780 42.15 1.64 -4.94
CA GLU A 780 42.52 2.92 -4.34
C GLU A 780 42.30 4.08 -5.31
N TYR A 781 41.69 5.15 -4.81
CA TYR A 781 41.31 6.33 -5.60
C TYR A 781 41.97 7.57 -5.00
N ASP A 782 42.77 8.25 -5.81
CA ASP A 782 43.41 9.51 -5.45
C ASP A 782 42.44 10.67 -5.61
N LEU A 783 42.26 11.45 -4.54
CA LEU A 783 41.34 12.58 -4.53
C LEU A 783 41.84 13.78 -5.35
N GLU A 784 43.12 13.78 -5.71
CA GLU A 784 43.75 14.83 -6.53
C GLU A 784 43.93 14.38 -8.01
N ASP A 785 43.55 13.15 -8.38
CA ASP A 785 43.60 12.64 -9.74
C ASP A 785 42.22 12.64 -10.42
N ASP A 786 41.95 13.72 -11.14
CA ASP A 786 40.68 13.94 -11.84
C ASP A 786 40.36 12.85 -12.89
N ASN A 787 41.38 12.26 -13.53
CA ASN A 787 41.17 11.20 -14.52
C ASN A 787 40.78 9.88 -13.86
N ALA A 788 41.41 9.55 -12.73
CA ALA A 788 41.06 8.39 -11.94
C ALA A 788 39.64 8.53 -11.34
N LEU A 789 39.29 9.70 -10.80
CA LEU A 789 37.95 9.96 -10.26
C LEU A 789 36.87 9.93 -11.34
N ARG A 790 37.10 10.55 -12.51
CA ARG A 790 36.17 10.47 -13.65
C ARG A 790 35.95 9.02 -14.09
N SER A 791 37.03 8.24 -14.17
CA SER A 791 36.95 6.81 -14.55
C SER A 791 36.17 5.98 -13.54
N ALA A 792 36.30 6.27 -12.25
CA ALA A 792 35.65 5.54 -11.17
C ALA A 792 34.18 5.92 -10.97
N PHE A 793 33.86 7.22 -11.05
CA PHE A 793 32.57 7.77 -10.63
C PHE A 793 31.71 8.34 -11.77
N GLY A 794 32.27 8.51 -12.96
CA GLY A 794 31.60 9.07 -14.15
C GLY A 794 31.88 10.56 -14.35
N ASP A 795 31.26 11.15 -15.38
CA ASP A 795 31.51 12.54 -15.79
C ASP A 795 31.08 13.59 -14.76
N SER A 796 30.19 13.23 -13.84
CA SER A 796 29.70 14.10 -12.76
C SER A 796 30.55 14.06 -11.48
N TYR A 797 31.75 13.44 -11.50
CA TYR A 797 32.58 13.25 -10.31
C TYR A 797 32.91 14.55 -9.55
N ASP A 798 33.03 15.70 -10.23
CA ASP A 798 33.31 16.99 -9.58
C ASP A 798 32.17 17.45 -8.65
N SER A 799 30.95 16.96 -8.89
CA SER A 799 29.76 17.21 -8.07
C SER A 799 29.45 16.10 -7.07
N LEU A 800 30.23 15.01 -7.07
CA LEU A 800 30.00 13.86 -6.23
C LEU A 800 30.11 14.23 -4.76
N GLU A 801 29.04 13.99 -4.01
CA GLU A 801 29.03 14.14 -2.56
C GLU A 801 29.48 12.84 -1.87
N PHE A 802 30.11 12.98 -0.70
CA PHE A 802 30.38 11.90 0.23
C PHE A 802 29.80 12.24 1.60
N PHE A 803 29.67 11.22 2.43
CA PHE A 803 29.64 11.44 3.87
C PHE A 803 30.63 10.56 4.61
N ALA A 804 31.08 11.05 5.77
CA ALA A 804 31.90 10.31 6.72
C ALA A 804 31.11 10.06 8.01
N SER A 805 31.24 8.86 8.57
CA SER A 805 30.55 8.43 9.78
C SER A 805 31.39 7.43 10.57
N PRO A 806 31.11 7.17 11.86
CA PRO A 806 31.49 5.91 12.47
C PRO A 806 30.58 4.78 11.93
N ASP A 807 30.72 3.57 12.46
CA ASP A 807 29.67 2.55 12.30
C ASP A 807 28.38 3.03 12.98
N VAL A 808 27.42 3.49 12.18
CA VAL A 808 26.14 4.06 12.62
C VAL A 808 25.30 3.04 13.42
N LEU A 809 25.53 1.75 13.19
CA LEU A 809 24.76 0.67 13.80
C LEU A 809 25.42 0.08 15.05
N ASP A 810 26.59 0.59 15.47
CA ASP A 810 27.16 0.22 16.76
C ASP A 810 26.09 0.46 17.86
N PRO A 811 25.86 -0.49 18.78
CA PRO A 811 24.88 -0.33 19.85
C PRO A 811 24.99 0.99 20.62
N LYS A 812 26.20 1.56 20.75
CA LYS A 812 26.45 2.86 21.41
C LYS A 812 25.90 4.07 20.65
N HIS A 813 25.67 3.93 19.34
CA HIS A 813 25.20 4.97 18.44
C HIS A 813 23.72 4.77 18.06
N SER A 814 23.30 3.52 17.90
CA SER A 814 21.96 3.14 17.40
C SER A 814 20.77 3.54 18.31
N SER A 815 21.03 4.04 19.53
CA SER A 815 20.02 4.55 20.46
C SER A 815 19.71 6.04 20.26
N ASP A 816 20.64 6.83 19.72
CA ASP A 816 20.46 8.25 19.41
C ASP A 816 21.27 8.61 18.15
N LEU A 817 20.61 8.57 17.00
CA LEU A 817 21.21 8.88 15.71
C LEU A 817 21.63 10.36 15.59
N SER A 818 21.05 11.26 16.39
CA SER A 818 21.34 12.69 16.31
C SER A 818 22.71 13.07 16.88
N ALA A 819 23.24 12.24 17.79
CA ALA A 819 24.55 12.41 18.39
C ALA A 819 25.69 11.80 17.55
N VAL A 820 25.37 11.07 16.48
CA VAL A 820 26.38 10.40 15.64
C VAL A 820 27.20 11.45 14.88
N PRO A 821 28.54 11.44 14.97
CA PRO A 821 29.37 12.38 14.23
C PRO A 821 29.30 12.08 12.74
N MET A 822 28.63 12.95 11.99
CA MET A 822 28.48 12.85 10.53
C MET A 822 29.11 14.07 9.85
N ILE A 823 29.82 13.87 8.76
CA ILE A 823 30.34 14.95 7.90
C ILE A 823 29.83 14.71 6.48
N LYS A 824 29.37 15.75 5.79
CA LYS A 824 28.97 15.68 4.38
C LYS A 824 29.61 16.80 3.57
N GLY A 825 29.88 16.53 2.29
CA GLY A 825 30.23 17.56 1.32
C GLY A 825 30.74 16.96 0.01
N ARG A 826 31.33 17.79 -0.86
CA ARG A 826 31.90 17.30 -2.13
C ARG A 826 33.14 16.45 -1.87
N LEU A 827 33.31 15.37 -2.62
CA LEU A 827 34.40 14.41 -2.42
C LEU A 827 35.78 15.07 -2.53
N LYS A 828 35.97 16.02 -3.46
CA LYS A 828 37.22 16.78 -3.61
C LYS A 828 37.55 17.67 -2.39
N GLU A 829 36.56 17.90 -1.52
CA GLU A 829 36.72 18.71 -0.31
C GLU A 829 36.92 17.84 0.94
N LEU A 830 36.97 16.51 0.79
CA LEU A 830 37.03 15.56 1.90
C LEU A 830 38.15 15.88 2.88
N LYS A 831 39.36 16.16 2.39
CA LYS A 831 40.50 16.53 3.23
C LYS A 831 40.22 17.77 4.10
N ALA A 832 39.61 18.79 3.51
CA ALA A 832 39.24 20.01 4.23
C ALA A 832 38.12 19.78 5.24
N LEU A 833 37.13 18.99 4.89
CA LEU A 833 35.98 18.68 5.72
C LEU A 833 36.37 17.80 6.93
N LEU A 834 37.20 16.76 6.72
CA LEU A 834 37.67 15.92 7.81
C LEU A 834 38.53 16.71 8.79
N ILE A 835 39.52 17.47 8.31
CA ILE A 835 40.38 18.29 9.18
C ILE A 835 39.55 19.35 9.91
N GLY A 836 38.64 20.04 9.21
CA GLY A 836 37.81 21.11 9.76
C GLY A 836 36.88 20.69 10.90
N ASN A 837 36.52 19.41 10.96
CA ASN A 837 35.64 18.85 12.00
C ASN A 837 36.35 17.91 12.98
N SER A 838 37.66 17.69 12.83
CA SER A 838 38.45 16.74 13.65
C SER A 838 38.76 17.24 15.06
N GLY A 839 38.68 18.55 15.30
CA GLY A 839 39.15 19.18 16.54
C GLY A 839 40.68 19.30 16.64
N ILE A 840 41.43 18.94 15.59
CA ILE A 840 42.89 19.08 15.56
C ILE A 840 43.25 20.57 15.38
N SER A 841 44.09 21.11 16.26
CA SER A 841 44.49 22.51 16.16
C SER A 841 45.38 22.77 14.92
N PRO A 842 45.32 23.98 14.32
CA PRO A 842 46.20 24.37 13.21
C PRO A 842 47.71 24.20 13.45
N VAL A 843 48.14 24.20 14.72
CA VAL A 843 49.54 23.98 15.12
C VAL A 843 49.89 22.49 15.06
N GLN A 844 49.00 21.64 15.55
CA GLN A 844 49.18 20.18 15.52
C GLN A 844 49.17 19.63 14.10
N VAL A 845 48.27 20.12 13.24
CA VAL A 845 48.17 19.69 11.83
C VAL A 845 49.51 19.75 11.11
N GLY A 846 50.29 20.83 11.28
CA GLY A 846 51.58 21.00 10.61
C GLY A 846 52.74 20.16 11.14
N ARG A 847 52.52 19.37 12.21
CA ARG A 847 53.53 18.50 12.83
C ARG A 847 53.19 17.01 12.69
N MET A 848 52.00 16.67 12.20
CA MET A 848 51.54 15.30 12.08
C MET A 848 52.08 14.64 10.82
N ASN A 849 52.57 13.41 10.98
CA ASN A 849 52.83 12.51 9.85
C ASN A 849 51.54 11.77 9.44
N ALA A 850 51.60 10.98 8.36
CA ALA A 850 50.44 10.27 7.83
C ALA A 850 49.71 9.41 8.87
N ARG A 851 50.45 8.59 9.63
CA ARG A 851 49.90 7.71 10.68
C ARG A 851 49.19 8.49 11.79
N THR A 852 49.85 9.50 12.34
CA THR A 852 49.30 10.32 13.44
C THR A 852 48.09 11.16 13.01
N MET A 853 48.08 11.66 11.76
CA MET A 853 46.92 12.33 11.18
C MET A 853 45.74 11.35 11.05
N LEU A 854 45.99 10.18 10.46
CA LEU A 854 44.96 9.16 10.25
C LEU A 854 44.34 8.70 11.58
N ASP A 855 45.17 8.39 12.58
CA ASP A 855 44.70 7.99 13.91
C ASP A 855 43.87 9.09 14.60
N SER A 856 44.25 10.37 14.40
CA SER A 856 43.51 11.49 14.98
C SER A 856 42.15 11.71 14.32
N LEU A 857 42.09 11.61 12.98
CA LEU A 857 40.83 11.67 12.23
C LEU A 857 39.93 10.48 12.57
N ASP A 858 40.47 9.27 12.67
CA ASP A 858 39.71 8.09 13.04
C ASP A 858 39.10 8.21 14.45
N LYS A 859 39.87 8.79 15.38
CA LYS A 859 39.42 9.03 16.76
C LYS A 859 38.23 10.00 16.85
N SER A 860 38.11 10.98 15.94
CA SER A 860 36.92 11.86 15.92
C SER A 860 35.63 11.12 15.52
N PHE A 861 35.77 9.90 14.99
CA PHE A 861 34.69 8.97 14.67
C PHE A 861 34.81 7.68 15.51
N HIS A 862 35.22 7.81 16.77
CA HIS A 862 35.28 6.71 17.74
C HIS A 862 36.15 5.51 17.32
N GLY A 863 37.11 5.71 16.41
CA GLY A 863 38.01 4.65 15.92
C GLY A 863 37.40 3.76 14.84
N THR A 864 36.27 4.17 14.25
CA THR A 864 35.56 3.43 13.20
C THR A 864 35.22 4.32 12.00
N LEU A 865 36.06 5.31 11.67
CA LEU A 865 35.85 6.18 10.51
C LEU A 865 35.62 5.38 9.23
N GLU A 866 34.49 5.68 8.60
CA GLU A 866 34.03 5.16 7.33
C GLU A 866 33.77 6.32 6.38
N ILE A 867 34.20 6.21 5.12
CA ILE A 867 33.83 7.13 4.05
C ILE A 867 32.85 6.44 3.12
N LYS A 868 31.74 7.09 2.80
CA LYS A 868 30.67 6.52 1.98
C LYS A 868 30.33 7.45 0.83
N THR A 869 30.24 6.88 -0.37
CA THR A 869 29.80 7.59 -1.58
C THR A 869 28.54 6.94 -2.13
N PRO A 870 27.55 7.71 -2.62
CA PRO A 870 26.29 7.17 -3.12
C PRO A 870 26.51 6.35 -4.40
N GLY A 871 25.83 5.21 -4.51
CA GLY A 871 25.87 4.31 -5.67
C GLY A 871 27.16 3.51 -5.80
N SER A 872 27.29 2.79 -6.91
CA SER A 872 28.44 1.93 -7.22
C SER A 872 29.60 2.65 -7.88
N VAL A 873 30.77 2.01 -7.83
CA VAL A 873 32.06 2.60 -8.24
C VAL A 873 32.83 1.62 -9.12
N LYS A 874 33.38 2.11 -10.24
CA LYS A 874 34.20 1.29 -11.14
C LYS A 874 35.62 1.15 -10.60
N VAL A 875 36.16 -0.06 -10.68
CA VAL A 875 37.54 -0.39 -10.33
C VAL A 875 38.38 -0.43 -11.61
N SER A 876 39.44 0.35 -11.68
CA SER A 876 40.41 0.30 -12.78
C SER A 876 41.45 -0.79 -12.57
N THR A 877 41.90 -1.00 -11.33
CA THR A 877 42.94 -1.97 -10.97
C THR A 877 42.78 -2.45 -9.54
N TRP A 878 42.97 -3.76 -9.33
CA TRP A 878 43.09 -4.36 -8.00
C TRP A 878 44.56 -4.47 -7.58
N HIS A 879 44.90 -3.85 -6.46
CA HIS A 879 46.22 -3.94 -5.84
C HIS A 879 46.23 -5.04 -4.76
N LYS A 880 47.36 -5.74 -4.60
CA LYS A 880 47.52 -6.76 -3.57
C LYS A 880 47.91 -6.11 -2.23
N LYS A 881 47.20 -6.42 -1.14
CA LYS A 881 47.55 -5.98 0.22
C LYS A 881 48.90 -6.59 0.60
N VAL A 882 49.90 -5.76 0.87
CA VAL A 882 51.20 -6.21 1.38
C VAL A 882 50.98 -6.70 2.81
N GLN A 883 51.24 -7.98 3.09
CA GLN A 883 51.18 -8.49 4.46
C GLN A 883 52.39 -7.96 5.24
N ALA A 884 52.14 -7.26 6.35
CA ALA A 884 53.18 -6.86 7.28
C ALA A 884 53.85 -8.13 7.85
N GLY A 885 55.02 -8.47 7.32
CA GLY A 885 55.75 -9.69 7.67
C GLY A 885 56.78 -10.20 6.66
N ALA A 886 56.78 -9.72 5.41
CA ALA A 886 57.72 -10.18 4.37
C ALA A 886 58.89 -9.22 4.08
N SER A 887 59.47 -8.58 5.11
CA SER A 887 60.77 -7.88 4.98
C SER A 887 61.73 -8.25 6.11
N LYS A 888 62.27 -9.46 6.03
CA LYS A 888 63.60 -9.83 6.56
C LYS A 888 64.21 -10.91 5.67
N ALA A 889 64.63 -10.53 4.46
CA ALA A 889 65.64 -11.21 3.66
C ALA A 889 65.92 -10.41 2.37
N ALA A 890 66.81 -9.42 2.48
CA ALA A 890 67.81 -8.97 1.51
C ALA A 890 68.49 -7.74 2.10
#